data_AF-A0A7J7KMV1-F1
#
_entry.id   AF-A0A7J7KMV1-F1
#
_cell.length_a   1.000
_cell.length_b   1.000
_cell.length_c   1.000
_cell.angle_alpha   90.00
_cell.angle_beta   90.00
_cell.angle_gamma   90.00
#
_symmetry.space_group_name_H-M   'P 1'
#
loop_
_entity.id
_entity.type
_entity.pdbx_description
1 polymer ?
#
loop_
_entity_poly.entity_id
_entity_poly.type
_entity_poly.pdbx_seq_one_letter_code
_entity_poly.pdbx_strand_id
1 'polypeptide(L)'
;MALTYLDLILIIISLVTTKQLVNSEELGGRYSGEKIVSKANSPHQVSSDLVVLPESSVVIEPGTELRFDPGVKLLVHGTLTAVGTSNERIKFTKSAGGDVTDTPINWPSTIRLANGSDIHEGVVQILYNDVWRGICANSANWTAQDAKVVCRQLGFASPVNNYFTYNFTATDYHKYLAITQPNCTGEESRLLDCDGAATLRYSSQICRDQRSLYLKCQGIRPDLVQGHWGGIHFYNTTFERRISPGIGLNESTSLLSYADVLYAGVTDEGLPTAAISASPYVPKLSNVRVKFSAYDAINYTDINSTAIIDNCEVSHSRGHGLNVTTSFGRVRITGSSFHHNMGNGMYVRTVDKIYRRWEWRTGDFCLSSTASLYPQIYTAVAPAGSRQCAKTFKTVFGNFLTISLLEVATDPIVKDAQLQIYNGNCLSSGSGCPSIQAPLLKTWHLKNLESGTIGLPQAEVSTTHQITVNFSLDAIYREAECVQVRGCVRFVFLVTSTQGAPAEDVILSQVISSDNNLHGVLIENPRSFVKVTDSQFSRNQYGGGFRIRGGACDLDMSNTVLEDNSNSGINITYSGGRRVLRNVVSRRNKGIGIYIDYIHEFKTREERHQKSELVNVKLEDNFDIGLRVGNYCANSLLVINESSVISRNGKEGVHVLSCYGVASGLTNFSMEFSTLSANAYQAIKVSPILSMIGIIKNMTFTSHSKGVLLIDNTADLQRNRAFLDKYVDYSIESNLFKENTGPYVVNLRLTQTQAQNLIFRYNRLIDNSITFSGTILKPRSRARAVVVISSSNIKLNRNELVNPASQLELATHSTDTAISINATLNWWGSASGASIITDSSAYHERIVGEFISCRVPWMI
;
A
#
# COMPACT_ATOMS: atom_id res chain seq x y z
N MET A 1 -10.89 -54.22 -71.31
CA MET A 1 -10.49 -53.05 -70.50
C MET A 1 -10.83 -53.37 -69.06
N ALA A 2 -9.92 -54.07 -68.38
CA ALA A 2 -10.05 -54.45 -66.98
C ALA A 2 -9.06 -53.60 -66.20
N LEU A 3 -9.57 -52.65 -65.42
CA LEU A 3 -8.84 -52.14 -64.26
C LEU A 3 -9.00 -53.20 -63.18
N THR A 4 -7.89 -53.77 -62.74
CA THR A 4 -7.89 -54.90 -61.81
C THR A 4 -7.95 -54.38 -60.38
N TYR A 5 -8.38 -55.24 -59.46
CA TYR A 5 -8.48 -54.96 -58.03
C TYR A 5 -7.16 -54.44 -57.40
N LEU A 6 -6.01 -54.67 -58.06
CA LEU A 6 -4.71 -54.09 -57.69
C LEU A 6 -4.62 -52.57 -57.91
N ASP A 7 -5.28 -52.04 -58.94
CA ASP A 7 -5.21 -50.61 -59.29
C ASP A 7 -6.02 -49.74 -58.32
N LEU A 8 -7.12 -50.27 -57.77
CA LEU A 8 -7.87 -49.60 -56.69
C LEU A 8 -7.11 -49.64 -55.35
N ILE A 9 -6.36 -50.71 -55.09
CA ILE A 9 -5.53 -50.84 -53.89
C ILE A 9 -4.31 -49.91 -53.96
N LEU A 10 -3.70 -49.73 -55.14
CA LEU A 10 -2.61 -48.76 -55.34
C LEU A 10 -3.07 -47.30 -55.21
N ILE A 11 -4.30 -46.96 -55.63
CA ILE A 11 -4.87 -45.61 -55.44
C ILE A 11 -5.26 -45.35 -53.98
N ILE A 12 -5.75 -46.36 -53.24
CA ILE A 12 -6.03 -46.25 -51.80
C ILE A 12 -4.71 -46.22 -51.00
N ILE A 13 -3.69 -46.97 -51.40
CA ILE A 13 -2.35 -46.89 -50.78
C ILE A 13 -1.67 -45.55 -51.11
N SER A 14 -1.91 -44.96 -52.28
CA SER A 14 -1.46 -43.61 -52.67
C SER A 14 -2.22 -42.46 -51.99
N LEU A 15 -3.46 -42.67 -51.53
CA LEU A 15 -4.26 -41.67 -50.79
C LEU A 15 -4.13 -41.82 -49.26
N VAL A 16 -3.56 -42.93 -48.77
CA VAL A 16 -3.32 -43.17 -47.33
C VAL A 16 -1.86 -42.93 -46.92
N THR A 17 -0.96 -42.60 -47.86
CA THR A 17 0.47 -42.34 -47.56
C THR A 17 0.94 -40.91 -47.86
N THR A 18 0.20 -39.90 -47.41
CA THR A 18 0.77 -38.60 -47.01
C THR A 18 0.00 -37.98 -45.83
N LYS A 19 -0.38 -38.78 -44.82
CA LYS A 19 -0.26 -38.25 -43.46
C LYS A 19 1.23 -38.25 -43.15
N GLN A 20 1.88 -37.12 -43.45
CA GLN A 20 3.18 -36.80 -42.91
C GLN A 20 3.03 -36.97 -41.39
N LEU A 21 3.49 -38.10 -40.85
CA LEU A 21 3.79 -38.22 -39.43
C LEU A 21 4.83 -37.13 -39.20
N VAL A 22 4.36 -35.97 -38.72
CA VAL A 22 5.25 -35.05 -38.03
C VAL A 22 5.71 -35.85 -36.82
N ASN A 23 6.90 -36.46 -36.93
CA ASN A 23 7.62 -36.95 -35.76
C ASN A 23 7.78 -35.72 -34.87
N SER A 24 6.92 -35.56 -33.87
CA SER A 24 7.17 -34.59 -32.80
C SER A 24 8.53 -34.98 -32.20
N GLU A 25 9.53 -34.11 -32.35
CA GLU A 25 10.81 -34.31 -31.69
C GLU A 25 10.54 -34.34 -30.19
N GLU A 26 10.86 -35.47 -29.55
CA GLU A 26 10.71 -35.61 -28.11
C GLU A 26 11.85 -34.82 -27.45
N LEU A 27 11.49 -33.72 -26.80
CA LEU A 27 12.41 -32.88 -26.04
C LEU A 27 12.40 -33.30 -24.58
N GLY A 28 13.57 -33.27 -23.94
CA GLY A 28 13.68 -33.59 -22.52
C GLY A 28 15.11 -33.90 -22.10
N GLY A 29 15.33 -34.03 -20.80
CA GLY A 29 16.64 -34.31 -20.23
C GLY A 29 17.53 -33.08 -20.08
N ARG A 30 18.82 -33.32 -19.90
CA ARG A 30 19.81 -32.29 -19.53
C ARG A 30 20.62 -31.86 -20.75
N TYR A 31 20.58 -30.58 -21.08
CA TYR A 31 21.31 -30.01 -22.21
C TYR A 31 22.59 -29.29 -21.76
N SER A 32 23.69 -29.64 -22.42
CA SER A 32 25.00 -28.97 -22.33
C SER A 32 25.36 -28.32 -23.66
N GLY A 33 25.92 -27.11 -23.63
CA GLY A 33 26.26 -26.36 -24.84
C GLY A 33 25.07 -25.55 -25.41
N GLU A 34 25.10 -25.26 -26.70
CA GLU A 34 24.03 -24.53 -27.39
C GLU A 34 23.06 -25.50 -28.07
N LYS A 35 21.75 -25.38 -27.76
CA LYS A 35 20.68 -26.13 -28.43
C LYS A 35 19.67 -25.14 -29.03
N ILE A 36 19.40 -25.31 -30.31
CA ILE A 36 18.34 -24.59 -31.02
C ILE A 36 17.11 -25.49 -31.08
N VAL A 37 15.97 -24.98 -30.62
CA VAL A 37 14.66 -25.61 -30.77
C VAL A 37 13.98 -24.96 -31.96
N SER A 38 13.90 -25.71 -33.06
CA SER A 38 13.50 -25.17 -34.37
C SER A 38 11.99 -25.13 -34.56
N LYS A 39 11.50 -24.15 -35.31
CA LYS A 39 10.08 -24.06 -35.69
C LYS A 39 9.67 -25.22 -36.62
N ALA A 40 10.61 -25.72 -37.43
CA ALA A 40 10.35 -26.77 -38.42
C ALA A 40 9.78 -28.07 -37.82
N ASN A 41 10.14 -28.35 -36.57
CA ASN A 41 9.72 -29.56 -35.83
C ASN A 41 8.59 -29.27 -34.83
N SER A 42 7.95 -28.10 -34.92
CA SER A 42 6.84 -27.71 -34.04
C SER A 42 5.53 -28.43 -34.41
N PRO A 43 4.70 -28.88 -33.45
CA PRO A 43 4.89 -28.77 -32.01
C PRO A 43 5.89 -29.79 -31.45
N HIS A 44 6.73 -29.35 -30.53
CA HIS A 44 7.65 -30.20 -29.79
C HIS A 44 6.96 -30.80 -28.58
N GLN A 45 7.11 -32.11 -28.38
CA GLN A 45 6.55 -32.82 -27.24
C GLN A 45 7.61 -32.93 -26.16
N VAL A 46 7.30 -32.48 -24.94
CA VAL A 46 8.22 -32.47 -23.79
C VAL A 46 7.69 -33.44 -22.73
N SER A 47 8.21 -34.67 -22.77
CA SER A 47 7.76 -35.79 -21.92
C SER A 47 8.55 -35.93 -20.62
N SER A 48 9.67 -35.22 -20.49
CA SER A 48 10.50 -35.20 -19.29
C SER A 48 11.14 -33.83 -19.06
N ASP A 49 11.54 -33.55 -17.82
CA ASP A 49 12.08 -32.24 -17.43
C ASP A 49 13.19 -31.78 -18.39
N LEU A 50 13.02 -30.58 -18.93
CA LEU A 50 13.96 -29.93 -19.82
C LEU A 50 14.92 -29.09 -18.98
N VAL A 51 16.17 -29.54 -18.83
CA VAL A 51 17.16 -28.90 -17.94
C VAL A 51 18.28 -28.25 -18.74
N VAL A 52 18.36 -26.93 -18.73
CA VAL A 52 19.47 -26.15 -19.29
C VAL A 52 20.57 -26.04 -18.23
N LEU A 53 21.70 -26.69 -18.44
CA LEU A 53 22.82 -26.67 -17.49
C LEU A 53 23.48 -25.28 -17.40
N PRO A 54 24.25 -24.99 -16.33
CA PRO A 54 25.07 -23.79 -16.26
C PRO A 54 25.95 -23.62 -17.51
N GLU A 55 26.21 -22.37 -17.92
CA GLU A 55 27.03 -22.03 -19.09
C GLU A 55 26.49 -22.53 -20.45
N SER A 56 25.33 -23.19 -20.46
CA SER A 56 24.66 -23.68 -21.67
C SER A 56 23.56 -22.72 -22.10
N SER A 57 23.17 -22.77 -23.36
CA SER A 57 22.12 -21.91 -23.93
C SER A 57 21.09 -22.73 -24.70
N VAL A 58 19.82 -22.40 -24.49
CA VAL A 58 18.73 -22.87 -25.32
C VAL A 58 18.12 -21.68 -26.03
N VAL A 59 18.06 -21.76 -27.37
CA VAL A 59 17.44 -20.75 -28.23
C VAL A 59 16.19 -21.35 -28.85
N ILE A 60 15.04 -20.71 -28.65
CA ILE A 60 13.76 -21.16 -29.23
C ILE A 60 13.41 -20.22 -30.38
N GLU A 61 13.23 -20.78 -31.57
CA GLU A 61 12.88 -20.01 -32.76
C GLU A 61 11.47 -19.41 -32.67
N PRO A 62 11.21 -18.24 -33.31
CA PRO A 62 9.88 -17.65 -33.38
C PRO A 62 8.79 -18.62 -33.87
N GLY A 63 7.60 -18.53 -33.29
CA GLY A 63 6.44 -19.36 -33.68
C GLY A 63 6.51 -20.83 -33.26
N THR A 64 7.52 -21.23 -32.50
CA THR A 64 7.65 -22.61 -31.99
C THR A 64 6.64 -22.87 -30.86
N GLU A 65 6.00 -24.04 -30.89
CA GLU A 65 5.11 -24.55 -29.84
C GLU A 65 5.78 -25.70 -29.09
N LEU A 66 5.84 -25.60 -27.77
CA LEU A 66 6.32 -26.65 -26.86
C LEU A 66 5.16 -27.12 -25.98
N ARG A 67 4.93 -28.43 -26.01
CA ARG A 67 3.85 -29.12 -25.30
C ARG A 67 4.40 -30.00 -24.19
N PHE A 68 4.12 -29.65 -22.95
CA PHE A 68 4.66 -30.31 -21.77
C PHE A 68 3.66 -31.29 -21.19
N ASP A 69 4.15 -32.49 -20.87
CA ASP A 69 3.37 -33.47 -20.12
C ASP A 69 3.06 -32.95 -18.70
N PRO A 70 2.01 -33.48 -18.04
CA PRO A 70 1.59 -33.00 -16.74
C PRO A 70 2.75 -33.05 -15.73
N GLY A 71 2.95 -31.97 -14.97
CA GLY A 71 4.03 -31.85 -13.99
C GLY A 71 5.43 -31.52 -14.53
N VAL A 72 5.68 -31.74 -15.83
CA VAL A 72 6.99 -31.57 -16.47
C VAL A 72 7.45 -30.11 -16.51
N LYS A 73 8.71 -29.85 -16.19
CA LYS A 73 9.29 -28.51 -16.01
C LYS A 73 10.30 -28.15 -17.09
N LEU A 74 10.47 -26.85 -17.29
CA LEU A 74 11.66 -26.28 -17.92
C LEU A 74 12.54 -25.64 -16.83
N LEU A 75 13.65 -26.29 -16.50
CA LEU A 75 14.62 -25.85 -15.51
C LEU A 75 15.80 -25.15 -16.20
N VAL A 76 16.02 -23.88 -15.91
CA VAL A 76 17.06 -23.05 -16.53
C VAL A 76 18.11 -22.68 -15.50
N HIS A 77 19.30 -23.26 -15.60
CA HIS A 77 20.51 -22.87 -14.88
C HIS A 77 21.52 -22.12 -15.78
N GLY A 78 21.39 -22.24 -17.09
CA GLY A 78 22.17 -21.49 -18.09
C GLY A 78 21.45 -20.25 -18.59
N THR A 79 21.29 -20.16 -19.91
CA THR A 79 20.56 -19.08 -20.62
C THR A 79 19.40 -19.65 -21.42
N LEU A 80 18.21 -19.04 -21.31
CA LEU A 80 17.09 -19.28 -22.21
C LEU A 80 16.80 -18.02 -23.03
N THR A 81 16.88 -18.16 -24.35
CA THR A 81 16.53 -17.10 -25.30
C THR A 81 15.31 -17.54 -26.09
N ALA A 82 14.15 -17.02 -25.72
CA ALA A 82 12.87 -17.26 -26.39
C ALA A 82 12.33 -15.94 -26.93
N VAL A 83 12.71 -15.60 -28.17
CA VAL A 83 12.39 -14.31 -28.79
C VAL A 83 11.54 -14.55 -30.04
N GLY A 84 10.22 -14.43 -29.87
CA GLY A 84 9.25 -14.49 -30.97
C GLY A 84 8.98 -13.13 -31.60
N THR A 85 7.94 -13.06 -32.43
CA THR A 85 7.41 -11.82 -33.01
C THR A 85 5.93 -11.65 -32.69
N SER A 86 5.33 -10.50 -33.01
CA SER A 86 3.88 -10.27 -32.80
C SER A 86 3.00 -11.30 -33.52
N ASN A 87 3.47 -11.81 -34.67
CA ASN A 87 2.74 -12.76 -35.51
C ASN A 87 3.14 -14.20 -35.24
N GLU A 88 4.38 -14.42 -34.78
CA GLU A 88 4.95 -15.74 -34.53
C GLU A 88 5.39 -15.83 -33.07
N ARG A 89 4.39 -15.84 -32.19
CA ARG A 89 4.61 -15.97 -30.75
C ARG A 89 5.05 -17.38 -30.42
N ILE A 90 6.02 -17.51 -29.51
CA ILE A 90 6.43 -18.80 -28.96
C ILE A 90 5.38 -19.26 -27.96
N LYS A 91 4.98 -20.53 -27.98
CA LYS A 91 3.91 -21.05 -27.11
C LYS A 91 4.43 -22.19 -26.24
N PHE A 92 4.39 -21.99 -24.91
CA PHE A 92 4.62 -23.02 -23.91
C PHE A 92 3.27 -23.44 -23.33
N THR A 93 2.87 -24.69 -23.51
CA THR A 93 1.54 -25.17 -23.14
C THR A 93 1.54 -26.66 -22.77
N LYS A 94 0.39 -27.18 -22.33
CA LYS A 94 0.22 -28.60 -21.96
C LYS A 94 0.03 -29.51 -23.18
N SER A 95 0.36 -30.80 -23.04
CA SER A 95 0.23 -31.83 -24.10
C SER A 95 -1.20 -32.12 -24.56
N ALA A 96 -2.17 -32.04 -23.67
CA ALA A 96 -3.56 -32.39 -23.96
C ALA A 96 -4.36 -31.16 -24.44
N GLY A 97 -4.57 -31.07 -25.76
CA GLY A 97 -5.43 -30.08 -26.42
C GLY A 97 -6.66 -30.72 -27.06
N GLY A 98 -7.56 -31.29 -26.26
CA GLY A 98 -8.86 -31.76 -26.73
C GLY A 98 -9.97 -31.35 -25.76
N ASP A 99 -10.86 -30.45 -26.20
CA ASP A 99 -12.25 -30.19 -25.75
C ASP A 99 -12.62 -30.33 -24.27
N VAL A 100 -11.67 -30.21 -23.34
CA VAL A 100 -12.00 -29.63 -22.04
C VAL A 100 -12.29 -28.19 -22.38
N THR A 101 -13.58 -27.85 -22.41
CA THR A 101 -14.01 -26.46 -22.53
C THR A 101 -13.14 -25.68 -21.55
N ASP A 102 -12.21 -24.87 -22.07
CA ASP A 102 -11.47 -23.85 -21.35
C ASP A 102 -12.48 -22.77 -20.94
N THR A 103 -13.54 -23.18 -20.24
CA THR A 103 -14.39 -22.27 -19.50
C THR A 103 -13.46 -21.65 -18.49
N PRO A 104 -13.32 -20.32 -18.48
CA PRO A 104 -12.71 -19.63 -17.35
C PRO A 104 -13.39 -20.20 -16.11
N ILE A 105 -12.65 -20.97 -15.33
CA ILE A 105 -13.21 -21.56 -14.11
C ILE A 105 -13.63 -20.35 -13.29
N ASN A 106 -14.95 -20.15 -13.16
CA ASN A 106 -15.49 -19.04 -12.41
C ASN A 106 -15.08 -19.28 -10.96
N TRP A 107 -14.07 -18.52 -10.54
CA TRP A 107 -13.63 -18.46 -9.16
C TRP A 107 -14.84 -18.21 -8.27
N PRO A 108 -14.87 -18.76 -7.04
CA PRO A 108 -15.97 -18.51 -6.14
C PRO A 108 -16.04 -17.00 -5.85
N SER A 109 -16.99 -16.32 -6.49
CA SER A 109 -17.27 -14.89 -6.28
C SER A 109 -17.85 -14.62 -4.89
N THR A 110 -18.09 -15.67 -4.10
CA THR A 110 -18.81 -15.63 -2.84
C THR A 110 -17.95 -15.93 -1.61
N ILE A 111 -16.70 -16.38 -1.74
CA ILE A 111 -15.81 -16.67 -0.61
C ILE A 111 -14.35 -16.35 -0.93
N ARG A 112 -13.57 -15.93 0.07
CA ARG A 112 -12.12 -15.75 -0.01
C ARG A 112 -11.41 -15.91 1.32
N LEU A 113 -10.10 -16.08 1.26
CA LEU A 113 -9.18 -15.89 2.38
C LEU A 113 -8.51 -14.54 2.24
N ALA A 114 -8.51 -13.75 3.31
CA ALA A 114 -7.96 -12.41 3.29
C ALA A 114 -7.11 -12.12 4.53
N ASN A 115 -6.17 -11.19 4.43
CA ASN A 115 -5.24 -10.87 5.53
C ASN A 115 -4.30 -12.01 5.96
N GLY A 116 -4.07 -13.02 5.12
CA GLY A 116 -2.99 -14.00 5.34
C GLY A 116 -1.66 -13.54 4.78
N SER A 117 -0.60 -14.29 5.08
CA SER A 117 0.73 -14.13 4.47
C SER A 117 0.80 -14.61 3.02
N ASP A 118 -0.16 -15.43 2.61
CA ASP A 118 -0.24 -16.06 1.30
C ASP A 118 -1.71 -16.28 0.91
N ILE A 119 -2.00 -16.59 -0.36
CA ILE A 119 -3.37 -16.78 -0.88
C ILE A 119 -4.10 -17.96 -0.23
N HIS A 120 -3.33 -18.92 0.31
CA HIS A 120 -3.84 -20.15 0.90
C HIS A 120 -4.24 -19.97 2.35
N GLU A 121 -4.01 -18.80 2.94
CA GLU A 121 -4.33 -18.55 4.33
C GLU A 121 -4.94 -17.18 4.55
N GLY A 122 -5.70 -17.06 5.63
CA GLY A 122 -6.30 -15.78 5.99
C GLY A 122 -7.58 -15.93 6.78
N VAL A 123 -8.15 -14.78 7.11
CA VAL A 123 -9.51 -14.65 7.62
C VAL A 123 -10.49 -15.05 6.53
N VAL A 124 -11.40 -15.96 6.86
CA VAL A 124 -12.47 -16.40 5.96
C VAL A 124 -13.47 -15.25 5.80
N GLN A 125 -13.69 -14.82 4.56
CA GLN A 125 -14.69 -13.83 4.21
C GLN A 125 -15.67 -14.38 3.18
N ILE A 126 -16.95 -14.11 3.38
CA ILE A 126 -18.01 -14.42 2.42
C ILE A 126 -18.66 -13.15 1.87
N LEU A 127 -19.09 -13.19 0.61
CA LEU A 127 -19.85 -12.10 0.00
C LEU A 127 -21.32 -12.24 0.41
N TYR A 128 -21.82 -11.28 1.17
CA TYR A 128 -23.21 -11.27 1.65
C TYR A 128 -23.80 -9.87 1.53
N ASN A 129 -24.91 -9.75 0.78
CA ASN A 129 -25.53 -8.47 0.38
C ASN A 129 -24.52 -7.49 -0.25
N ASP A 130 -23.77 -7.97 -1.26
CA ASP A 130 -22.75 -7.20 -2.00
C ASP A 130 -21.64 -6.58 -1.14
N VAL A 131 -21.42 -7.13 0.06
CA VAL A 131 -20.37 -6.71 0.97
C VAL A 131 -19.59 -7.93 1.43
N TRP A 132 -18.27 -7.85 1.32
CA TRP A 132 -17.36 -8.85 1.88
C TRP A 132 -17.35 -8.75 3.40
N ARG A 133 -17.65 -9.87 4.07
CA ARG A 133 -17.77 -9.94 5.52
C ARG A 133 -16.95 -11.09 6.09
N GLY A 134 -16.14 -10.80 7.10
CA GLY A 134 -15.42 -11.82 7.85
C GLY A 134 -16.35 -12.65 8.72
N ILE A 135 -15.98 -13.89 9.01
CA ILE A 135 -16.73 -14.73 9.94
C ILE A 135 -16.11 -14.61 11.33
N CYS A 136 -16.93 -14.30 12.35
CA CYS A 136 -16.47 -14.28 13.73
C CYS A 136 -16.66 -15.65 14.41
N ALA A 137 -15.68 -16.03 15.22
CA ALA A 137 -15.61 -17.23 16.03
C ALA A 137 -16.44 -17.06 17.31
N ASN A 138 -17.75 -16.85 17.16
CA ASN A 138 -18.68 -16.82 18.30
C ASN A 138 -19.22 -18.24 18.62
N SER A 139 -18.76 -19.28 17.92
CA SER A 139 -19.28 -20.63 18.06
C SER A 139 -18.18 -21.68 18.14
N ALA A 140 -18.23 -22.53 19.17
CA ALA A 140 -17.31 -23.64 19.39
C ALA A 140 -17.55 -24.86 18.47
N ASN A 141 -18.44 -24.73 17.47
CA ASN A 141 -18.95 -25.86 16.67
C ASN A 141 -18.45 -25.87 15.21
N TRP A 142 -17.38 -25.12 14.88
CA TRP A 142 -16.70 -25.26 13.59
C TRP A 142 -15.87 -26.55 13.57
N THR A 143 -16.15 -27.40 12.60
CA THR A 143 -15.56 -28.73 12.46
C THR A 143 -14.50 -28.79 11.36
N ALA A 144 -13.75 -29.88 11.34
CA ALA A 144 -12.85 -30.21 10.24
C ALA A 144 -13.58 -30.30 8.88
N GLN A 145 -14.85 -30.72 8.88
CA GLN A 145 -15.65 -30.82 7.66
C GLN A 145 -16.04 -29.45 7.10
N ASP A 146 -16.37 -28.49 7.98
CA ASP A 146 -16.64 -27.11 7.56
C ASP A 146 -15.38 -26.50 6.93
N ALA A 147 -14.19 -26.76 7.52
CA ALA A 147 -12.91 -26.33 6.95
C ALA A 147 -12.62 -26.99 5.59
N LYS A 148 -12.97 -28.27 5.43
CA LYS A 148 -12.89 -29.01 4.16
C LYS A 148 -13.75 -28.37 3.08
N VAL A 149 -15.01 -28.03 3.38
CA VAL A 149 -15.90 -27.32 2.44
C VAL A 149 -15.33 -25.97 2.04
N VAL A 150 -14.85 -25.16 3.00
CA VAL A 150 -14.26 -23.84 2.70
C VAL A 150 -13.04 -23.97 1.77
N CYS A 151 -12.08 -24.85 2.07
CA CYS A 151 -10.91 -25.03 1.22
C CYS A 151 -11.29 -25.57 -0.17
N ARG A 152 -12.22 -26.53 -0.26
CA ARG A 152 -12.69 -27.06 -1.56
C ARG A 152 -13.44 -26.03 -2.39
N GLN A 153 -14.24 -25.18 -1.76
CA GLN A 153 -14.95 -24.08 -2.40
C GLN A 153 -13.94 -23.08 -3.00
N LEU A 154 -12.86 -22.77 -2.28
CA LEU A 154 -11.73 -21.95 -2.74
C LEU A 154 -10.86 -22.64 -3.81
N GLY A 155 -11.08 -23.93 -4.05
CA GLY A 155 -10.34 -24.70 -5.04
C GLY A 155 -9.05 -25.35 -4.54
N PHE A 156 -8.87 -25.47 -3.23
CA PHE A 156 -7.77 -26.17 -2.58
C PHE A 156 -8.18 -27.59 -2.17
N ALA A 157 -7.18 -28.48 -2.04
CA ALA A 157 -7.45 -29.90 -1.78
C ALA A 157 -7.96 -30.16 -0.35
N SER A 158 -7.32 -29.56 0.66
CA SER A 158 -7.70 -29.74 2.07
C SER A 158 -7.28 -28.57 2.96
N PRO A 159 -7.85 -28.45 4.18
CA PRO A 159 -7.29 -27.59 5.23
C PRO A 159 -5.96 -28.16 5.75
N VAL A 160 -5.08 -27.26 6.20
CA VAL A 160 -3.88 -27.61 6.98
C VAL A 160 -4.30 -27.92 8.41
N ASN A 161 -3.80 -29.03 8.95
CA ASN A 161 -4.10 -29.53 10.30
C ASN A 161 -5.59 -29.84 10.60
N ASN A 162 -6.48 -29.80 9.60
CA ASN A 162 -7.90 -30.13 9.75
C ASN A 162 -8.69 -29.27 10.78
N TYR A 163 -8.28 -28.02 11.04
CA TYR A 163 -9.02 -27.11 11.92
C TYR A 163 -8.88 -25.64 11.53
N PHE A 164 -9.78 -24.80 12.05
CA PHE A 164 -9.66 -23.33 11.97
C PHE A 164 -8.80 -22.78 13.11
N THR A 165 -8.02 -21.75 12.81
CA THR A 165 -7.25 -21.00 13.80
C THR A 165 -7.98 -19.72 14.20
N TYR A 166 -7.64 -19.16 15.35
CA TYR A 166 -8.28 -17.95 15.89
C TYR A 166 -7.22 -16.89 16.19
N ASN A 167 -6.88 -16.07 15.20
CA ASN A 167 -5.66 -15.25 15.28
C ASN A 167 -5.89 -13.73 15.36
N PHE A 168 -7.09 -13.22 15.03
CA PHE A 168 -7.35 -11.77 14.99
C PHE A 168 -8.67 -11.39 15.64
N THR A 169 -8.68 -10.43 16.56
CA THR A 169 -9.91 -9.81 17.07
C THR A 169 -10.55 -8.94 15.99
N ALA A 170 -11.86 -9.08 15.79
CA ALA A 170 -12.61 -8.22 14.87
C ALA A 170 -12.56 -6.76 15.38
N THR A 171 -11.96 -5.84 14.62
CA THR A 171 -11.84 -4.42 15.02
C THR A 171 -12.95 -3.53 14.45
N ASP A 172 -13.57 -3.94 13.34
CA ASP A 172 -14.74 -3.27 12.73
C ASP A 172 -15.92 -4.23 12.65
N TYR A 173 -16.70 -4.30 13.73
CA TYR A 173 -17.81 -5.25 13.91
C TYR A 173 -18.89 -5.19 12.82
N HIS A 174 -19.01 -4.08 12.10
CA HIS A 174 -19.96 -3.92 11.01
C HIS A 174 -19.62 -4.76 9.77
N LYS A 175 -18.40 -5.30 9.71
CA LYS A 175 -17.87 -6.11 8.61
C LYS A 175 -17.79 -7.61 8.94
N TYR A 176 -18.48 -8.07 9.98
CA TYR A 176 -18.47 -9.48 10.38
C TYR A 176 -19.87 -10.11 10.40
N LEU A 177 -19.89 -11.42 10.22
CA LEU A 177 -21.06 -12.31 10.30
C LEU A 177 -20.78 -13.42 11.30
N ALA A 178 -21.84 -13.99 11.86
CA ALA A 178 -21.75 -15.20 12.68
C ALA A 178 -22.56 -16.34 12.04
N ILE A 179 -21.96 -17.53 12.00
CA ILE A 179 -22.63 -18.79 11.70
C ILE A 179 -22.42 -19.68 12.92
N THR A 180 -23.52 -20.06 13.58
CA THR A 180 -23.43 -20.74 14.89
C THR A 180 -23.01 -22.19 14.75
N GLN A 181 -23.55 -22.91 13.77
CA GLN A 181 -23.17 -24.30 13.50
C GLN A 181 -23.40 -24.53 12.01
N PRO A 182 -22.37 -24.51 11.15
CA PRO A 182 -22.55 -24.73 9.72
C PRO A 182 -23.05 -26.15 9.41
N ASN A 183 -22.63 -27.15 10.21
CA ASN A 183 -23.05 -28.56 10.11
C ASN A 183 -22.78 -29.18 8.72
N CYS A 184 -21.63 -28.89 8.13
CA CYS A 184 -21.25 -29.48 6.84
C CYS A 184 -20.89 -30.97 6.99
N THR A 185 -21.25 -31.76 5.98
CA THR A 185 -20.82 -33.16 5.80
C THR A 185 -19.40 -33.27 5.24
N GLY A 186 -18.91 -32.22 4.58
CA GLY A 186 -17.58 -32.15 3.96
C GLY A 186 -17.59 -32.28 2.43
N GLU A 187 -18.77 -32.55 1.85
CA GLU A 187 -18.99 -32.77 0.41
C GLU A 187 -19.77 -31.66 -0.27
N GLU A 188 -20.24 -30.67 0.49
CA GLU A 188 -20.96 -29.51 -0.02
C GLU A 188 -20.09 -28.65 -0.96
N SER A 189 -20.73 -28.02 -1.95
CA SER A 189 -20.05 -27.17 -2.92
C SER A 189 -19.71 -25.77 -2.37
N ARG A 190 -20.54 -25.27 -1.45
CA ARG A 190 -20.39 -23.96 -0.80
C ARG A 190 -20.65 -24.08 0.70
N LEU A 191 -19.97 -23.25 1.48
CA LEU A 191 -20.23 -23.12 2.92
C LEU A 191 -21.70 -22.76 3.23
N LEU A 192 -22.37 -22.04 2.33
CA LEU A 192 -23.77 -21.65 2.47
C LEU A 192 -24.77 -22.76 2.07
N ASP A 193 -24.29 -23.90 1.56
CA ASP A 193 -25.13 -25.05 1.22
C ASP A 193 -25.25 -26.05 2.38
N CYS A 194 -24.46 -25.89 3.44
CA CYS A 194 -24.53 -26.76 4.61
C CYS A 194 -25.84 -26.54 5.38
N ASP A 195 -26.40 -27.59 5.97
CA ASP A 195 -27.72 -27.56 6.65
C ASP A 195 -27.84 -26.43 7.68
N GLY A 196 -26.74 -26.12 8.36
CA GLY A 196 -26.68 -25.11 9.39
C GLY A 196 -26.40 -23.68 8.89
N ALA A 197 -26.22 -23.47 7.58
CA ALA A 197 -26.05 -22.14 6.98
C ALA A 197 -27.26 -21.23 7.19
N ALA A 198 -28.46 -21.80 7.37
CA ALA A 198 -29.67 -21.07 7.75
C ALA A 198 -29.55 -20.34 9.10
N THR A 199 -28.53 -20.65 9.91
CA THR A 199 -28.22 -19.97 11.18
C THR A 199 -27.42 -18.68 11.01
N LEU A 200 -27.17 -18.23 9.77
CA LEU A 200 -26.41 -17.00 9.49
C LEU A 200 -27.09 -15.78 10.13
N ARG A 201 -26.34 -15.08 10.98
CA ARG A 201 -26.79 -13.86 11.67
C ARG A 201 -25.85 -12.70 11.40
N TYR A 202 -26.44 -11.51 11.26
CA TYR A 202 -25.74 -10.25 11.08
C TYR A 202 -26.25 -9.19 12.04
N SER A 203 -25.39 -8.70 12.92
CA SER A 203 -25.62 -7.51 13.74
C SER A 203 -24.28 -7.03 14.31
N SER A 204 -24.14 -5.72 14.51
CA SER A 204 -22.94 -5.11 15.08
C SER A 204 -22.60 -5.61 16.48
N GLN A 205 -23.56 -6.20 17.19
CA GLN A 205 -23.36 -6.71 18.55
C GLN A 205 -22.93 -8.18 18.59
N ILE A 206 -23.22 -8.98 17.56
CA ILE A 206 -23.04 -10.44 17.59
C ILE A 206 -21.55 -10.82 17.57
N CYS A 207 -20.75 -10.08 16.82
CA CYS A 207 -19.31 -10.33 16.69
C CYS A 207 -18.46 -9.41 17.58
N ARG A 208 -19.07 -8.74 18.56
CA ARG A 208 -18.36 -7.81 19.43
C ARG A 208 -17.33 -8.57 20.28
N ASP A 209 -16.09 -8.09 20.26
CA ASP A 209 -14.94 -8.66 20.99
C ASP A 209 -14.65 -10.15 20.66
N GLN A 210 -15.17 -10.66 19.54
CA GLN A 210 -14.93 -12.02 19.08
C GLN A 210 -13.70 -12.10 18.16
N ARG A 211 -13.05 -13.26 18.14
CA ARG A 211 -11.97 -13.54 17.18
C ARG A 211 -12.56 -13.81 15.80
N SER A 212 -11.76 -13.60 14.76
CA SER A 212 -12.10 -13.91 13.38
C SER A 212 -11.68 -15.34 13.07
N LEU A 213 -12.47 -16.03 12.24
CA LEU A 213 -12.17 -17.37 11.75
C LEU A 213 -11.02 -17.29 10.75
N TYR A 214 -9.88 -17.87 11.09
CA TYR A 214 -8.71 -17.96 10.23
C TYR A 214 -8.57 -19.39 9.72
N LEU A 215 -8.21 -19.55 8.46
CA LEU A 215 -8.00 -20.85 7.83
C LEU A 215 -6.72 -20.84 7.03
N LYS A 216 -6.07 -22.00 6.98
CA LYS A 216 -4.98 -22.28 6.05
C LYS A 216 -5.32 -23.54 5.26
N CYS A 217 -5.24 -23.46 3.94
CA CYS A 217 -5.48 -24.55 3.01
C CYS A 217 -4.14 -25.04 2.42
N GLN A 218 -4.15 -26.24 1.85
CA GLN A 218 -3.01 -26.85 1.18
C GLN A 218 -3.45 -27.62 -0.07
N GLY A 219 -2.51 -27.72 -1.02
CA GLY A 219 -2.72 -28.37 -2.30
C GLY A 219 -3.75 -27.66 -3.18
N ILE A 220 -3.75 -27.97 -4.48
CA ILE A 220 -4.79 -27.52 -5.39
C ILE A 220 -5.72 -28.70 -5.68
N ARG A 221 -7.01 -28.44 -5.85
CA ARG A 221 -7.96 -29.47 -6.26
C ARG A 221 -7.53 -30.10 -7.60
N PRO A 222 -7.33 -31.43 -7.68
CA PRO A 222 -6.80 -32.09 -8.88
C PRO A 222 -7.63 -31.86 -10.15
N ASP A 223 -8.95 -31.76 -10.02
CA ASP A 223 -9.86 -31.51 -11.14
C ASP A 223 -9.64 -30.15 -11.82
N LEU A 224 -9.04 -29.19 -11.11
CA LEU A 224 -8.85 -27.83 -11.61
C LEU A 224 -7.49 -27.60 -12.27
N VAL A 225 -6.57 -28.56 -12.12
CA VAL A 225 -5.19 -28.48 -12.63
C VAL A 225 -4.82 -29.67 -13.49
N GLN A 226 -5.84 -30.38 -13.98
CA GLN A 226 -5.65 -31.56 -14.81
C GLN A 226 -4.89 -31.18 -16.09
N GLY A 227 -3.72 -31.79 -16.26
CA GLY A 227 -2.87 -31.55 -17.41
C GLY A 227 -2.03 -30.28 -17.32
N HIS A 228 -2.04 -29.54 -16.20
CA HIS A 228 -1.10 -28.44 -16.02
C HIS A 228 0.33 -28.97 -15.93
N TRP A 229 1.26 -28.24 -16.54
CA TRP A 229 2.69 -28.56 -16.52
C TRP A 229 3.43 -27.76 -15.45
N GLY A 230 4.70 -28.09 -15.23
CA GLY A 230 5.53 -27.55 -14.15
C GLY A 230 5.81 -26.06 -14.22
N GLY A 231 5.93 -25.50 -15.42
CA GLY A 231 6.33 -24.12 -15.64
C GLY A 231 7.82 -23.94 -15.95
N ILE A 232 8.24 -22.68 -16.05
CA ILE A 232 9.61 -22.27 -16.39
C ILE A 232 10.31 -21.76 -15.14
N HIS A 233 11.40 -22.41 -14.74
CA HIS A 233 12.10 -22.10 -13.49
C HIS A 233 13.56 -21.72 -13.73
N PHE A 234 13.90 -20.47 -13.42
CA PHE A 234 15.23 -19.90 -13.54
C PHE A 234 15.95 -19.91 -12.20
N TYR A 235 16.97 -20.76 -12.04
CA TYR A 235 17.69 -20.88 -10.78
C TYR A 235 19.19 -20.75 -10.97
N ASN A 236 19.76 -19.71 -10.34
CA ASN A 236 21.18 -19.39 -10.42
C ASN A 236 21.67 -19.33 -11.88
N THR A 237 20.90 -18.63 -12.73
CA THR A 237 21.16 -18.54 -14.17
C THR A 237 22.47 -17.84 -14.48
N THR A 238 22.97 -18.05 -15.69
CA THR A 238 24.01 -17.20 -16.27
C THR A 238 23.57 -15.72 -16.20
N PHE A 239 24.53 -14.85 -15.90
CA PHE A 239 24.31 -13.41 -15.80
C PHE A 239 25.46 -12.66 -16.47
N GLU A 240 25.17 -11.46 -16.93
CA GLU A 240 26.15 -10.51 -17.44
C GLU A 240 26.27 -9.32 -16.49
N ARG A 241 27.48 -8.78 -16.40
CA ARG A 241 27.74 -7.59 -15.59
C ARG A 241 27.65 -6.34 -16.46
N ARG A 242 26.57 -5.58 -16.35
CA ARG A 242 26.48 -4.23 -16.93
C ARG A 242 27.28 -3.26 -16.09
N ILE A 243 28.25 -2.61 -16.72
CA ILE A 243 29.07 -1.58 -16.09
C ILE A 243 28.72 -0.24 -16.73
N SER A 244 28.41 0.73 -15.89
CA SER A 244 28.27 2.14 -16.24
C SER A 244 29.09 2.95 -15.22
N PRO A 245 29.39 4.23 -15.47
CA PRO A 245 30.22 5.00 -14.55
C PRO A 245 29.63 5.02 -13.12
N GLY A 246 30.33 4.40 -12.16
CA GLY A 246 29.88 4.25 -10.77
C GLY A 246 28.90 3.10 -10.49
N ILE A 247 28.46 2.34 -11.49
CA ILE A 247 27.39 1.35 -11.37
C ILE A 247 27.83 0.02 -11.99
N GLY A 248 27.72 -1.09 -11.26
CA GLY A 248 28.02 -2.44 -11.74
C GLY A 248 26.93 -3.42 -11.37
N LEU A 249 26.03 -3.72 -12.29
CA LEU A 249 24.84 -4.55 -12.05
C LEU A 249 24.97 -5.92 -12.69
N ASN A 250 24.53 -6.96 -11.99
CA ASN A 250 24.37 -8.29 -12.57
C ASN A 250 22.94 -8.43 -13.10
N GLU A 251 22.80 -8.79 -14.37
CA GLU A 251 21.52 -9.05 -15.03
C GLU A 251 21.51 -10.44 -15.63
N SER A 252 20.37 -11.13 -15.58
CA SER A 252 20.25 -12.41 -16.28
C SER A 252 20.43 -12.22 -17.78
N THR A 253 21.07 -13.19 -18.43
CA THR A 253 21.17 -13.28 -19.89
C THR A 253 19.88 -13.79 -20.52
N SER A 254 18.96 -14.37 -19.72
CA SER A 254 17.73 -14.97 -20.24
C SER A 254 16.70 -13.90 -20.63
N LEU A 255 16.06 -14.10 -21.78
CA LEU A 255 15.09 -13.18 -22.38
C LEU A 255 13.90 -13.94 -22.93
N LEU A 256 12.69 -13.53 -22.51
CA LEU A 256 11.44 -13.97 -23.10
C LEU A 256 10.78 -12.76 -23.76
N SER A 257 10.58 -12.84 -25.06
CA SER A 257 9.93 -11.82 -25.85
C SER A 257 8.87 -12.42 -26.77
N TYR A 258 7.67 -11.85 -26.81
CA TYR A 258 6.54 -12.37 -27.61
C TYR A 258 6.29 -13.88 -27.40
N ALA A 259 6.14 -14.26 -26.13
CA ALA A 259 5.89 -15.64 -25.73
C ALA A 259 4.59 -15.78 -24.94
N ASP A 260 3.94 -16.93 -25.06
CA ASP A 260 2.72 -17.32 -24.34
C ASP A 260 3.03 -18.50 -23.42
N VAL A 261 2.83 -18.32 -22.11
CA VAL A 261 2.97 -19.36 -21.09
C VAL A 261 1.58 -19.69 -20.55
N LEU A 262 1.08 -20.87 -20.89
CA LEU A 262 -0.32 -21.26 -20.67
C LEU A 262 -0.40 -22.54 -19.85
N TYR A 263 -1.36 -22.63 -18.92
CA TYR A 263 -1.67 -23.84 -18.14
C TYR A 263 -0.47 -24.43 -17.39
N ALA A 264 0.38 -23.57 -16.84
CA ALA A 264 1.54 -23.97 -16.04
C ALA A 264 1.26 -23.81 -14.53
N GLY A 265 2.08 -24.44 -13.70
CA GLY A 265 2.15 -24.18 -12.27
C GLY A 265 1.79 -25.35 -11.34
N VAL A 266 2.03 -26.59 -11.78
CA VAL A 266 1.82 -27.78 -10.94
C VAL A 266 3.00 -28.74 -11.03
N THR A 267 3.48 -29.26 -9.90
CA THR A 267 4.50 -30.31 -9.87
C THR A 267 3.92 -31.69 -10.22
N ASP A 268 4.77 -32.67 -10.47
CA ASP A 268 4.36 -34.07 -10.70
C ASP A 268 3.53 -34.66 -9.53
N GLU A 269 3.71 -34.12 -8.32
CA GLU A 269 2.99 -34.49 -7.10
C GLU A 269 1.65 -33.75 -6.94
N GLY A 270 1.28 -32.88 -7.89
CA GLY A 270 0.07 -32.05 -7.79
C GLY A 270 0.22 -30.82 -6.88
N LEU A 271 1.45 -30.45 -6.50
CA LEU A 271 1.69 -29.30 -5.62
C LEU A 271 1.73 -27.99 -6.41
N PRO A 272 1.24 -26.87 -5.84
CA PRO A 272 1.30 -25.56 -6.48
C PRO A 272 2.74 -25.10 -6.71
N THR A 273 3.03 -24.62 -7.92
CA THR A 273 4.27 -23.90 -8.26
C THR A 273 3.96 -22.76 -9.23
N ALA A 274 4.84 -21.77 -9.35
CA ALA A 274 4.58 -20.65 -10.24
C ALA A 274 4.78 -21.03 -11.72
N ALA A 275 4.01 -20.42 -12.62
CA ALA A 275 4.17 -20.65 -14.06
C ALA A 275 5.53 -20.17 -14.59
N ILE A 276 6.02 -19.04 -14.05
CA ILE A 276 7.40 -18.59 -14.21
C ILE A 276 7.96 -18.32 -12.81
N SER A 277 9.06 -18.95 -12.45
CA SER A 277 9.76 -18.64 -11.20
C SER A 277 11.21 -18.29 -11.44
N ALA A 278 11.78 -17.35 -10.68
CA ALA A 278 13.19 -17.02 -10.83
C ALA A 278 13.89 -16.61 -9.52
N SER A 279 15.14 -17.04 -9.34
CA SER A 279 16.00 -16.63 -8.23
C SER A 279 17.50 -16.90 -8.49
N PRO A 280 18.43 -16.00 -8.10
CA PRO A 280 18.24 -14.59 -7.79
C PRO A 280 18.29 -13.69 -9.05
N TYR A 281 18.67 -14.26 -10.19
CA TYR A 281 18.76 -13.59 -11.49
C TYR A 281 17.50 -13.88 -12.29
N VAL A 282 16.73 -12.85 -12.61
CA VAL A 282 15.40 -12.99 -13.23
C VAL A 282 15.45 -12.68 -14.72
N PRO A 283 14.68 -13.40 -15.56
CA PRO A 283 14.64 -13.14 -16.99
C PRO A 283 13.99 -11.79 -17.28
N LYS A 284 14.37 -11.19 -18.40
CA LYS A 284 13.65 -10.02 -18.94
C LYS A 284 12.41 -10.49 -19.67
N LEU A 285 11.26 -9.91 -19.33
CA LEU A 285 9.99 -10.24 -19.98
C LEU A 285 9.53 -9.05 -20.82
N SER A 286 9.27 -9.28 -22.11
CA SER A 286 8.73 -8.28 -23.02
C SER A 286 7.59 -8.85 -23.87
N ASN A 287 6.43 -8.23 -23.89
CA ASN A 287 5.28 -8.71 -24.68
C ASN A 287 4.90 -10.18 -24.38
N VAL A 288 5.10 -10.63 -23.14
CA VAL A 288 4.81 -12.01 -22.69
C VAL A 288 3.38 -12.09 -22.17
N ARG A 289 2.68 -13.18 -22.47
CA ARG A 289 1.36 -13.50 -21.89
C ARG A 289 1.50 -14.69 -20.96
N VAL A 290 1.07 -14.55 -19.71
CA VAL A 290 1.00 -15.65 -18.74
C VAL A 290 -0.46 -15.82 -18.35
N LYS A 291 -1.06 -16.96 -18.73
CA LYS A 291 -2.51 -17.19 -18.52
C LYS A 291 -2.81 -18.55 -17.92
N PHE A 292 -3.91 -18.60 -17.16
CA PHE A 292 -4.47 -19.84 -16.60
C PHE A 292 -3.50 -20.61 -15.71
N SER A 293 -2.66 -19.87 -14.97
CA SER A 293 -1.69 -20.45 -14.05
C SER A 293 -2.41 -21.17 -12.91
N ALA A 294 -1.96 -22.39 -12.59
CA ALA A 294 -2.48 -23.17 -11.48
C ALA A 294 -2.17 -22.56 -10.11
N TYR A 295 -1.22 -21.63 -10.04
CA TYR A 295 -0.87 -20.88 -8.84
C TYR A 295 -0.45 -19.45 -9.21
N ASP A 296 0.61 -18.90 -8.62
CA ASP A 296 1.22 -17.63 -9.02
C ASP A 296 1.63 -17.69 -10.51
N ALA A 297 1.35 -16.62 -11.26
CA ALA A 297 1.82 -16.55 -12.64
C ALA A 297 3.33 -16.30 -12.71
N ILE A 298 3.81 -15.31 -11.96
CA ILE A 298 5.23 -14.97 -11.90
C ILE A 298 5.65 -14.87 -10.43
N ASN A 299 6.64 -15.67 -10.03
CA ASN A 299 7.21 -15.64 -8.68
C ASN A 299 8.73 -15.41 -8.71
N TYR A 300 9.14 -14.25 -8.25
CA TYR A 300 10.54 -13.86 -8.14
C TYR A 300 10.96 -13.83 -6.67
N THR A 301 11.85 -14.74 -6.30
CA THR A 301 12.24 -14.94 -4.90
C THR A 301 13.68 -14.46 -4.64
N ASP A 302 13.86 -13.64 -3.60
CA ASP A 302 15.17 -13.16 -3.13
C ASP A 302 16.06 -12.57 -4.24
N ILE A 303 15.49 -11.74 -5.12
CA ILE A 303 16.20 -11.30 -6.32
C ILE A 303 17.40 -10.38 -6.03
N ASN A 304 18.44 -10.51 -6.86
CA ASN A 304 19.67 -9.70 -6.85
C ASN A 304 19.96 -9.09 -8.23
N SER A 305 18.93 -8.96 -9.06
CA SER A 305 18.96 -8.31 -10.38
C SER A 305 17.74 -7.42 -10.53
N THR A 306 17.74 -6.57 -11.54
CA THR A 306 16.57 -5.75 -11.89
C THR A 306 15.49 -6.65 -12.48
N ALA A 307 14.29 -6.63 -11.89
CA ALA A 307 13.13 -7.26 -12.50
C ALA A 307 12.52 -6.30 -13.53
N ILE A 308 12.51 -6.69 -14.80
CA ILE A 308 11.98 -5.90 -15.92
C ILE A 308 10.84 -6.68 -16.57
N ILE A 309 9.64 -6.11 -16.51
CA ILE A 309 8.43 -6.66 -17.13
C ILE A 309 7.77 -5.57 -17.96
N ASP A 310 7.89 -5.68 -19.28
CA ASP A 310 7.43 -4.66 -20.22
C ASP A 310 6.35 -5.22 -21.16
N ASN A 311 5.24 -4.48 -21.29
CA ASN A 311 4.11 -4.82 -22.18
C ASN A 311 3.56 -6.25 -22.00
N CYS A 312 3.58 -6.78 -20.78
CA CYS A 312 3.12 -8.14 -20.50
C CYS A 312 1.65 -8.17 -20.07
N GLU A 313 0.98 -9.29 -20.32
CA GLU A 313 -0.38 -9.56 -19.85
C GLU A 313 -0.37 -10.78 -18.93
N VAL A 314 -0.80 -10.61 -17.70
CA VAL A 314 -0.93 -11.69 -16.71
C VAL A 314 -2.37 -11.79 -16.27
N SER A 315 -3.01 -12.92 -16.55
CA SER A 315 -4.42 -13.07 -16.20
C SER A 315 -4.87 -14.48 -15.90
N HIS A 316 -5.99 -14.57 -15.17
CA HIS A 316 -6.63 -15.83 -14.81
C HIS A 316 -5.72 -16.77 -13.99
N SER A 317 -4.85 -16.20 -13.15
CA SER A 317 -4.00 -16.98 -12.25
C SER A 317 -4.74 -17.31 -10.96
N ARG A 318 -4.56 -18.56 -10.49
CA ARG A 318 -5.09 -19.03 -9.20
C ARG A 318 -4.35 -18.46 -7.99
N GLY A 319 -3.16 -17.90 -8.20
CA GLY A 319 -2.43 -17.13 -7.20
C GLY A 319 -2.32 -15.67 -7.53
N HIS A 320 -1.20 -15.09 -7.17
CA HIS A 320 -0.84 -13.74 -7.53
C HIS A 320 -0.55 -13.64 -9.04
N GLY A 321 -0.85 -12.49 -9.64
CA GLY A 321 -0.33 -12.20 -10.97
C GLY A 321 1.19 -12.11 -10.96
N LEU A 322 1.73 -11.30 -10.05
CA LEU A 322 3.15 -11.17 -9.78
C LEU A 322 3.43 -11.19 -8.27
N ASN A 323 4.37 -12.01 -7.85
CA ASN A 323 4.88 -12.10 -6.48
C ASN A 323 6.39 -11.89 -6.49
N VAL A 324 6.88 -10.82 -5.84
CA VAL A 324 8.30 -10.47 -5.80
C VAL A 324 8.77 -10.30 -4.37
N THR A 325 9.87 -10.97 -4.04
CA THR A 325 10.63 -10.71 -2.80
C THR A 325 12.04 -10.25 -3.14
N THR A 326 12.45 -9.11 -2.60
CA THR A 326 13.74 -8.47 -2.94
C THR A 326 14.41 -7.90 -1.70
N SER A 327 15.74 -7.93 -1.66
CA SER A 327 16.53 -7.19 -0.66
C SER A 327 17.20 -5.94 -1.24
N PHE A 328 17.10 -5.71 -2.55
CA PHE A 328 17.79 -4.63 -3.26
C PHE A 328 16.83 -3.66 -3.98
N GLY A 329 15.52 -3.95 -3.98
CA GLY A 329 14.54 -3.16 -4.72
C GLY A 329 14.54 -3.52 -6.21
N ARG A 330 14.43 -2.50 -7.08
CA ARG A 330 14.58 -2.55 -8.55
C ARG A 330 13.58 -3.43 -9.29
N VAL A 331 12.31 -3.25 -8.95
CA VAL A 331 11.20 -3.83 -9.71
C VAL A 331 10.65 -2.77 -10.66
N ARG A 332 10.80 -2.96 -11.97
CA ARG A 332 10.30 -2.04 -13.01
C ARG A 332 9.29 -2.73 -13.90
N ILE A 333 8.12 -2.11 -14.00
CA ILE A 333 6.99 -2.67 -14.74
C ILE A 333 6.37 -1.57 -15.60
N THR A 334 6.32 -1.81 -16.91
CA THR A 334 5.91 -0.82 -17.90
C THR A 334 4.83 -1.40 -18.82
N GLY A 335 3.76 -0.66 -19.09
CA GLY A 335 2.76 -1.01 -20.11
C GLY A 335 2.07 -2.36 -19.91
N SER A 336 2.10 -2.90 -18.68
CA SER A 336 1.71 -4.27 -18.38
C SER A 336 0.37 -4.34 -17.65
N SER A 337 -0.37 -5.43 -17.83
CA SER A 337 -1.69 -5.64 -17.24
C SER A 337 -1.75 -6.90 -16.37
N PHE A 338 -2.39 -6.79 -15.21
CA PHE A 338 -2.58 -7.86 -14.22
C PHE A 338 -4.05 -7.94 -13.85
N HIS A 339 -4.78 -8.92 -14.40
CA HIS A 339 -6.23 -8.95 -14.22
C HIS A 339 -6.82 -10.34 -14.01
N HIS A 340 -7.97 -10.40 -13.33
CA HIS A 340 -8.71 -11.64 -13.08
C HIS A 340 -7.88 -12.68 -12.30
N ASN A 341 -7.02 -12.24 -11.36
CA ASN A 341 -6.24 -13.13 -10.51
C ASN A 341 -6.92 -13.33 -9.15
N MET A 342 -6.83 -14.56 -8.62
CA MET A 342 -7.41 -14.90 -7.31
C MET A 342 -6.65 -14.23 -6.14
N GLY A 343 -5.35 -14.01 -6.30
CA GLY A 343 -4.54 -13.24 -5.36
C GLY A 343 -4.56 -11.73 -5.65
N ASN A 344 -3.49 -11.07 -5.23
CA ASN A 344 -3.17 -9.72 -5.69
C ASN A 344 -2.82 -9.73 -7.19
N GLY A 345 -3.14 -8.65 -7.90
CA GLY A 345 -2.58 -8.44 -9.24
C GLY A 345 -1.06 -8.40 -9.17
N MET A 346 -0.53 -7.62 -8.22
CA MET A 346 0.91 -7.53 -7.95
C MET A 346 1.17 -7.47 -6.44
N TYR A 347 2.17 -8.22 -5.99
CA TYR A 347 2.65 -8.23 -4.62
C TYR A 347 4.17 -8.12 -4.60
N VAL A 348 4.69 -7.03 -4.06
CA VAL A 348 6.13 -6.78 -3.92
C VAL A 348 6.47 -6.57 -2.46
N ARG A 349 7.36 -7.40 -1.93
CA ARG A 349 7.82 -7.31 -0.55
C ARG A 349 9.32 -7.14 -0.50
N THR A 350 9.74 -6.03 0.12
CA THR A 350 11.15 -5.84 0.45
C THR A 350 11.45 -6.55 1.76
N VAL A 351 12.47 -7.41 1.75
CA VAL A 351 12.79 -8.29 2.90
C VAL A 351 14.00 -7.77 3.64
N ASP A 352 13.79 -7.47 4.91
CA ASP A 352 14.82 -7.19 5.90
C ASP A 352 15.37 -8.53 6.40
N LYS A 353 16.57 -8.91 5.97
CA LYS A 353 17.15 -10.24 6.24
C LYS A 353 17.88 -10.23 7.58
N ILE A 354 17.11 -10.28 8.67
CA ILE A 354 17.63 -10.53 10.02
C ILE A 354 17.99 -12.02 10.11
N TYR A 355 19.19 -12.37 10.60
CA TYR A 355 19.67 -13.75 10.84
C TYR A 355 20.06 -14.67 9.65
N ARG A 356 20.14 -14.22 8.39
CA ARG A 356 20.84 -15.01 7.35
C ARG A 356 22.35 -14.74 7.39
N ARG A 357 23.16 -15.76 7.04
CA ARG A 357 24.63 -15.68 6.86
C ARG A 357 24.98 -14.62 5.80
N TRP A 358 25.03 -13.34 6.17
CA TRP A 358 25.78 -12.31 5.43
C TRP A 358 27.29 -12.55 5.51
N GLU A 359 27.71 -13.42 6.44
CA GLU A 359 29.08 -13.70 6.88
C GLU A 359 30.11 -14.06 5.80
N TRP A 360 29.69 -14.46 4.59
CA TRP A 360 30.61 -14.91 3.54
C TRP A 360 30.81 -13.93 2.37
N ARG A 361 30.08 -12.80 2.32
CA ARG A 361 30.25 -11.78 1.26
C ARG A 361 30.44 -10.35 1.74
N THR A 362 30.22 -10.04 3.01
CA THR A 362 30.26 -8.64 3.48
C THR A 362 31.65 -8.28 4.01
N GLY A 363 32.28 -7.28 3.41
CA GLY A 363 33.48 -6.68 3.98
C GLY A 363 33.15 -5.95 5.28
N ASP A 364 34.01 -6.10 6.29
CA ASP A 364 33.99 -5.25 7.49
C ASP A 364 34.14 -3.79 7.03
N PHE A 365 33.12 -2.98 7.30
CA PHE A 365 33.04 -1.58 6.90
C PHE A 365 34.32 -0.82 7.23
N CYS A 366 34.88 -0.98 8.43
CA CYS A 366 36.07 -0.25 8.83
C CYS A 366 37.34 -0.77 8.15
N LEU A 367 37.42 -2.04 7.75
CA LEU A 367 38.61 -2.64 7.13
C LEU A 367 38.59 -2.55 5.60
N SER A 368 37.44 -2.73 4.96
CA SER A 368 37.31 -2.85 3.50
C SER A 368 37.50 -1.53 2.76
N SER A 369 38.19 -1.51 1.61
CA SER A 369 38.29 -0.30 0.78
C SER A 369 36.93 0.13 0.21
N THR A 370 36.78 1.41 -0.09
CA THR A 370 35.57 1.92 -0.77
C THR A 370 35.56 1.46 -2.22
N ALA A 371 34.44 0.88 -2.66
CA ALA A 371 34.28 0.45 -4.04
C ALA A 371 34.06 1.65 -4.96
N SER A 372 34.49 1.52 -6.22
CA SER A 372 34.17 2.46 -7.30
C SER A 372 32.89 2.07 -8.07
N LEU A 373 32.33 0.88 -7.82
CA LEU A 373 31.14 0.34 -8.49
C LEU A 373 30.12 -0.15 -7.46
N TYR A 374 28.89 0.37 -7.56
CA TYR A 374 27.76 0.04 -6.69
C TYR A 374 26.69 -0.77 -7.45
N PRO A 375 25.85 -1.60 -6.80
CA PRO A 375 25.66 -1.72 -5.35
C PRO A 375 26.75 -2.50 -4.61
N GLN A 376 26.98 -2.16 -3.34
CA GLN A 376 27.85 -2.91 -2.41
C GLN A 376 27.23 -2.99 -1.02
N ILE A 377 27.43 -4.12 -0.34
CA ILE A 377 27.00 -4.31 1.05
C ILE A 377 28.21 -4.17 1.97
N TYR A 378 28.03 -3.38 3.02
CA TYR A 378 29.01 -3.22 4.09
C TYR A 378 28.39 -3.67 5.42
N THR A 379 29.24 -4.26 6.25
CA THR A 379 28.87 -4.68 7.61
C THR A 379 29.74 -3.94 8.60
N ALA A 380 29.17 -3.01 9.36
CA ALA A 380 29.84 -2.39 10.49
C ALA A 380 29.58 -3.22 11.75
N VAL A 381 30.64 -3.80 12.29
CA VAL A 381 30.65 -4.62 13.51
C VAL A 381 31.79 -4.14 14.41
N ALA A 382 31.75 -4.49 15.69
CA ALA A 382 32.85 -4.21 16.61
C ALA A 382 33.02 -5.37 17.59
N PRO A 383 33.85 -6.38 17.24
CA PRO A 383 34.02 -7.58 18.05
C PRO A 383 34.44 -7.26 19.49
N ALA A 384 35.40 -6.35 19.71
CA ALA A 384 35.81 -5.90 21.03
C ALA A 384 36.34 -4.45 21.02
N GLY A 385 36.12 -3.72 22.13
CA GLY A 385 36.65 -2.37 22.36
C GLY A 385 35.93 -1.24 21.60
N SER A 386 36.18 0.01 22.00
CA SER A 386 35.63 1.17 21.31
C SER A 386 36.17 1.23 19.88
N ARG A 387 35.28 1.48 18.91
CA ARG A 387 35.62 1.49 17.49
C ARG A 387 35.02 2.72 16.84
N GLN A 388 35.86 3.50 16.18
CA GLN A 388 35.41 4.64 15.38
C GLN A 388 36.04 4.57 14.00
N CYS A 389 35.22 4.63 12.96
CA CYS A 389 35.70 4.63 11.58
C CYS A 389 34.70 5.38 10.68
N ALA A 390 35.23 6.17 9.75
CA ALA A 390 34.43 6.89 8.78
C ALA A 390 34.92 6.61 7.36
N LYS A 391 33.99 6.52 6.41
CA LYS A 391 34.29 6.30 4.98
C LYS A 391 33.41 7.14 4.10
N THR A 392 34.06 7.70 3.08
CA THR A 392 33.40 8.48 2.04
C THR A 392 33.24 7.63 0.79
N PHE A 393 31.99 7.41 0.42
CA PHE A 393 31.61 6.80 -0.84
C PHE A 393 31.48 7.90 -1.89
N LYS A 394 32.02 7.65 -3.08
CA LYS A 394 31.98 8.58 -4.21
C LYS A 394 31.42 7.88 -5.44
N THR A 395 30.61 8.58 -6.21
CA THR A 395 30.14 8.19 -7.54
C THR A 395 30.42 9.31 -8.55
N VAL A 396 30.07 9.11 -9.81
CA VAL A 396 30.22 10.14 -10.85
C VAL A 396 29.25 11.30 -10.64
N PHE A 397 29.61 12.48 -11.13
CA PHE A 397 28.75 13.66 -11.07
C PHE A 397 27.40 13.40 -11.76
N GLY A 398 26.31 13.85 -11.14
CA GLY A 398 24.93 13.60 -11.61
C GLY A 398 24.31 12.28 -11.11
N ASN A 399 25.10 11.38 -10.54
CA ASN A 399 24.58 10.21 -9.83
C ASN A 399 24.35 10.53 -8.35
N PHE A 400 23.33 9.88 -7.79
CA PHE A 400 23.01 9.87 -6.38
C PHE A 400 23.58 8.61 -5.72
N LEU A 401 23.92 8.70 -4.44
CA LEU A 401 24.25 7.58 -3.58
C LEU A 401 23.13 7.41 -2.56
N THR A 402 22.62 6.18 -2.43
CA THR A 402 21.60 5.82 -1.45
C THR A 402 22.16 4.80 -0.48
N ILE A 403 22.02 5.06 0.82
CA ILE A 403 22.40 4.17 1.92
C ILE A 403 21.12 3.55 2.48
N SER A 404 20.94 2.24 2.31
CA SER A 404 19.77 1.53 2.82
C SER A 404 20.18 0.56 3.93
N LEU A 405 19.64 0.72 5.14
CA LEU A 405 19.87 -0.26 6.21
C LEU A 405 19.07 -1.54 5.93
N LEU A 406 19.82 -2.65 5.86
CA LEU A 406 19.30 -4.00 5.67
C LEU A 406 19.08 -4.71 7.01
N GLU A 407 19.92 -4.40 8.00
CA GLU A 407 19.88 -4.99 9.33
C GLU A 407 20.53 -4.07 10.36
N VAL A 408 19.92 -3.99 11.53
CA VAL A 408 20.45 -3.35 12.74
C VAL A 408 20.19 -4.32 13.87
N ALA A 409 21.26 -4.88 14.43
CA ALA A 409 21.18 -5.83 15.53
C ALA A 409 22.14 -5.39 16.64
N THR A 410 21.70 -5.49 17.89
CA THR A 410 22.51 -5.12 19.05
C THR A 410 22.19 -6.02 20.23
N ASP A 411 23.19 -6.23 21.07
CA ASP A 411 23.05 -6.89 22.36
C ASP A 411 22.63 -5.87 23.43
N PRO A 412 21.84 -6.25 24.45
CA PRO A 412 21.44 -5.36 25.54
C PRO A 412 22.60 -4.71 26.31
N ILE A 413 23.79 -5.31 26.31
CA ILE A 413 24.98 -4.74 26.99
C ILE A 413 25.49 -3.45 26.32
N VAL A 414 25.11 -3.21 25.06
CA VAL A 414 25.55 -2.07 24.27
C VAL A 414 24.82 -0.81 24.71
N LYS A 415 25.58 0.15 25.27
CA LYS A 415 25.02 1.43 25.76
C LYS A 415 25.06 2.56 24.74
N ASP A 416 26.09 2.64 23.90
CA ASP A 416 26.24 3.76 22.96
C ASP A 416 26.92 3.32 21.66
N ALA A 417 26.10 2.97 20.67
CA ALA A 417 26.54 2.75 19.30
C ALA A 417 25.78 3.71 18.37
N GLN A 418 26.50 4.34 17.45
CA GLN A 418 25.87 5.20 16.46
C GLN A 418 26.44 5.03 15.06
N LEU A 419 25.56 5.22 14.08
CA LEU A 419 25.88 5.30 12.66
C LEU A 419 25.36 6.63 12.13
N GLN A 420 26.27 7.48 11.67
CA GLN A 420 26.01 8.83 11.19
C GLN A 420 26.23 8.88 9.67
N ILE A 421 25.34 9.56 8.96
CA ILE A 421 25.40 9.77 7.52
C ILE A 421 25.48 11.27 7.24
N TYR A 422 26.48 11.66 6.47
CA TYR A 422 26.73 13.03 6.04
C TYR A 422 26.70 13.13 4.52
N ASN A 423 26.14 14.22 4.02
CA ASN A 423 26.12 14.53 2.60
C ASN A 423 27.42 15.23 2.18
N GLY A 424 28.29 14.55 1.43
CA GLY A 424 29.63 15.03 1.11
C GLY A 424 30.74 14.35 1.91
N ASN A 425 31.97 14.88 1.86
CA ASN A 425 33.23 14.26 2.36
C ASN A 425 33.87 14.95 3.58
N CYS A 426 33.29 16.05 4.08
CA CYS A 426 34.00 16.93 5.01
C CYS A 426 33.53 16.78 6.45
N LEU A 427 34.23 15.94 7.22
CA LEU A 427 34.00 15.74 8.66
C LEU A 427 34.86 16.63 9.57
N SER A 428 35.95 17.24 9.06
CA SER A 428 36.81 18.12 9.85
C SER A 428 37.48 19.20 9.00
N SER A 429 37.65 20.38 9.62
CA SER A 429 38.42 21.51 9.10
C SER A 429 39.92 21.25 9.27
N GLY A 430 40.49 20.39 8.42
CA GLY A 430 41.92 20.11 8.42
C GLY A 430 42.33 19.41 7.14
N SER A 431 43.04 20.13 6.27
CA SER A 431 43.49 19.75 4.91
C SER A 431 42.38 19.65 3.84
N GLY A 432 41.95 20.80 3.31
CA GLY A 432 41.25 20.90 2.02
C GLY A 432 39.72 20.96 2.06
N CYS A 433 39.09 20.93 3.24
CA CYS A 433 37.64 21.15 3.37
C CYS A 433 37.30 22.64 3.41
N PRO A 434 36.32 23.12 2.61
CA PRO A 434 35.71 24.43 2.82
C PRO A 434 35.22 24.54 4.27
N SER A 435 35.17 25.74 4.84
CA SER A 435 34.75 26.03 6.23
C SER A 435 33.32 25.60 6.61
N ILE A 436 32.62 24.87 5.73
CA ILE A 436 31.26 24.36 5.93
C ILE A 436 31.35 22.85 6.16
N GLN A 437 31.03 22.40 7.38
CA GLN A 437 30.89 20.97 7.70
C GLN A 437 29.85 20.33 6.77
N ALA A 438 30.12 19.10 6.31
CA ALA A 438 29.18 18.34 5.50
C ALA A 438 27.82 18.23 6.24
N PRO A 439 26.67 18.54 5.61
CA PRO A 439 25.38 18.43 6.27
C PRO A 439 25.13 17.02 6.78
N LEU A 440 24.93 16.88 8.10
CA LEU A 440 24.49 15.63 8.71
C LEU A 440 23.09 15.31 8.18
N LEU A 441 22.98 14.24 7.39
CA LEU A 441 21.69 13.72 6.97
C LEU A 441 21.02 13.06 8.16
N LYS A 442 21.66 12.06 8.77
CA LYS A 442 21.01 11.23 9.80
C LYS A 442 22.01 10.68 10.80
N THR A 443 21.58 10.56 12.06
CA THR A 443 22.26 9.74 13.06
C THR A 443 21.29 8.67 13.56
N TRP A 444 21.77 7.43 13.59
CA TRP A 444 21.09 6.31 14.22
C TRP A 444 21.79 5.99 15.52
N HIS A 445 21.15 6.27 16.65
CA HIS A 445 21.67 5.99 17.98
C HIS A 445 21.00 4.74 18.55
N LEU A 446 21.79 3.77 18.99
CA LEU A 446 21.32 2.62 19.77
C LEU A 446 21.53 2.97 21.25
N LYS A 447 20.55 3.61 21.91
CA LYS A 447 20.55 3.88 23.37
C LYS A 447 19.29 3.29 24.02
N ASN A 448 19.48 2.56 25.14
CA ASN A 448 18.42 2.05 26.03
C ASN A 448 17.24 1.36 25.31
N LEU A 449 17.50 0.21 24.70
CA LEU A 449 16.44 -0.60 24.10
C LEU A 449 15.81 -1.52 25.14
N GLU A 450 14.75 -1.05 25.81
CA GLU A 450 13.96 -1.88 26.73
C GLU A 450 13.16 -3.00 26.00
N SER A 451 13.25 -3.12 24.67
CA SER A 451 12.57 -4.19 23.93
C SER A 451 13.15 -4.46 22.53
N GLY A 452 14.40 -4.95 22.46
CA GLY A 452 14.88 -5.89 21.42
C GLY A 452 14.74 -5.62 19.91
N THR A 453 14.12 -4.54 19.43
CA THR A 453 14.03 -4.23 17.99
C THR A 453 13.96 -2.72 17.77
N ILE A 454 15.02 -2.11 17.24
CA ILE A 454 14.90 -0.81 16.58
C ILE A 454 14.34 -1.09 15.18
N GLY A 455 13.21 -0.47 14.83
CA GLY A 455 12.75 -0.48 13.45
C GLY A 455 13.80 0.13 12.53
N LEU A 456 14.14 -0.55 11.43
CA LEU A 456 15.18 -0.10 10.50
C LEU A 456 14.84 1.28 9.91
N PRO A 457 15.69 2.30 9.95
CA PRO A 457 15.38 3.61 9.38
C PRO A 457 15.10 3.58 7.86
N GLN A 458 14.43 4.63 7.34
CA GLN A 458 14.35 4.89 5.88
C GLN A 458 15.77 4.96 5.26
N ALA A 459 15.89 4.64 3.98
CA ALA A 459 17.13 4.86 3.24
C ALA A 459 17.46 6.36 3.14
N GLU A 460 18.75 6.69 3.23
CA GLU A 460 19.23 8.07 3.15
C GLU A 460 19.91 8.30 1.80
N VAL A 461 19.55 9.39 1.13
CA VAL A 461 20.00 9.71 -0.23
C VAL A 461 20.91 10.93 -0.18
N SER A 462 22.07 10.86 -0.82
CA SER A 462 22.95 12.01 -0.99
C SER A 462 22.30 13.07 -1.88
N THR A 463 22.60 14.35 -1.70
CA THR A 463 22.26 15.38 -2.71
C THR A 463 23.46 15.73 -3.58
N THR A 464 24.62 15.16 -3.26
CA THR A 464 25.87 15.29 -4.00
C THR A 464 26.34 13.91 -4.47
N HIS A 465 27.40 13.88 -5.28
CA HIS A 465 28.00 12.62 -5.74
C HIS A 465 28.86 11.93 -4.66
N GLN A 466 28.80 12.38 -3.40
CA GLN A 466 29.57 11.83 -2.29
C GLN A 466 28.70 11.71 -1.02
N ILE A 467 28.89 10.64 -0.26
CA ILE A 467 28.23 10.43 1.03
C ILE A 467 29.24 9.85 2.01
N THR A 468 29.30 10.39 3.22
CA THR A 468 30.19 9.88 4.27
C THR A 468 29.37 9.17 5.31
N VAL A 469 29.77 7.94 5.61
CA VAL A 469 29.22 7.14 6.71
C VAL A 469 30.26 7.12 7.83
N ASN A 470 29.87 7.48 9.04
CA ASN A 470 30.69 7.45 10.24
C ASN A 470 30.06 6.48 11.24
N PHE A 471 30.78 5.42 11.56
CA PHE A 471 30.41 4.46 12.59
C PHE A 471 31.24 4.74 13.83
N SER A 472 30.58 4.90 14.96
CA SER A 472 31.27 4.99 16.26
C SER A 472 30.54 4.16 17.30
N LEU A 473 31.32 3.37 18.03
CA LEU A 473 30.90 2.62 19.19
C LEU A 473 31.83 2.95 20.34
N ASP A 474 31.24 3.28 21.49
CA ASP A 474 31.98 3.33 22.75
C ASP A 474 31.66 2.07 23.56
N ALA A 475 32.63 1.16 23.67
CA ALA A 475 32.42 -0.15 24.28
C ALA A 475 33.21 -0.28 25.58
N ILE A 476 32.49 -0.52 26.67
CA ILE A 476 33.03 -0.77 28.01
C ILE A 476 32.96 -2.29 28.34
N TYR A 477 32.73 -3.15 27.35
CA TYR A 477 32.45 -4.60 27.51
C TYR A 477 33.34 -5.47 26.60
N ARG A 478 33.50 -6.75 26.93
CA ARG A 478 34.25 -7.74 26.12
C ARG A 478 33.32 -8.56 25.21
N GLU A 479 33.82 -9.02 24.07
CA GLU A 479 33.06 -9.83 23.09
C GLU A 479 32.38 -11.06 23.71
N ALA A 480 33.05 -11.69 24.68
CA ALA A 480 32.55 -12.88 25.36
C ALA A 480 31.26 -12.63 26.18
N GLU A 481 30.90 -11.37 26.42
CA GLU A 481 29.71 -10.97 27.17
C GLU A 481 28.48 -10.80 26.25
N CYS A 482 28.65 -10.81 24.92
CA CYS A 482 27.56 -10.72 23.96
C CYS A 482 26.81 -12.06 23.85
N VAL A 483 25.49 -12.07 24.03
CA VAL A 483 24.65 -13.28 24.01
C VAL A 483 23.79 -13.34 22.74
N GLN A 484 23.29 -12.20 22.27
CA GLN A 484 22.32 -12.14 21.16
C GLN A 484 22.97 -11.95 19.79
N VAL A 485 24.07 -11.20 19.72
CA VAL A 485 24.72 -10.80 18.46
C VAL A 485 26.23 -10.96 18.59
N ARG A 486 26.85 -11.72 17.68
CA ARG A 486 28.30 -11.83 17.61
C ARG A 486 28.93 -10.45 17.35
N GLY A 487 29.85 -10.04 18.22
CA GLY A 487 30.43 -8.70 18.21
C GLY A 487 29.52 -7.59 18.74
N CYS A 488 28.48 -7.93 19.51
CA CYS A 488 27.55 -7.07 20.26
C CYS A 488 26.72 -6.06 19.44
N VAL A 489 27.22 -5.53 18.32
CA VAL A 489 26.54 -4.59 17.43
C VAL A 489 26.83 -4.97 15.98
N ARG A 490 25.79 -4.91 15.15
CA ARG A 490 25.90 -5.14 13.71
C ARG A 490 24.97 -4.23 12.94
N PHE A 491 25.54 -3.38 12.10
CA PHE A 491 24.84 -2.64 11.05
C PHE A 491 25.19 -3.23 9.70
N VAL A 492 24.19 -3.72 8.96
CA VAL A 492 24.35 -4.14 7.57
C VAL A 492 23.65 -3.13 6.68
N PHE A 493 24.39 -2.52 5.76
CA PHE A 493 23.83 -1.51 4.86
C PHE A 493 24.30 -1.68 3.43
N LEU A 494 23.39 -1.32 2.52
CA LEU A 494 23.57 -1.32 1.09
C LEU A 494 23.89 0.09 0.61
N VAL A 495 25.01 0.25 -0.09
CA VAL A 495 25.34 1.49 -0.80
C VAL A 495 25.01 1.28 -2.27
N THR A 496 24.08 2.06 -2.80
CA THR A 496 23.65 2.00 -4.19
C THR A 496 23.93 3.32 -4.89
N SER A 497 24.44 3.27 -6.12
CA SER A 497 24.51 4.44 -7.00
C SER A 497 23.46 4.35 -8.10
N THR A 498 22.79 5.46 -8.37
CA THR A 498 21.74 5.60 -9.39
C THR A 498 21.87 6.93 -10.11
N GLN A 499 21.52 6.94 -11.40
CA GLN A 499 21.53 8.14 -12.22
C GLN A 499 20.19 8.87 -12.10
N GLY A 500 20.20 10.18 -11.86
CA GLY A 500 19.01 11.05 -11.98
C GLY A 500 17.91 10.90 -10.92
N ALA A 501 17.90 9.83 -10.12
CA ALA A 501 16.93 9.60 -9.05
C ALA A 501 17.54 8.78 -7.89
N PRO A 502 16.91 8.75 -6.70
CA PRO A 502 17.26 7.82 -5.61
C PRO A 502 17.20 6.35 -6.02
N ALA A 503 17.78 5.47 -5.22
CA ALA A 503 17.60 4.03 -5.41
C ALA A 503 16.11 3.67 -5.33
N GLU A 504 15.61 3.04 -6.38
CA GLU A 504 14.21 2.64 -6.52
C GLU A 504 13.94 1.27 -5.90
N ASP A 505 12.84 1.16 -5.17
CA ASP A 505 12.28 -0.12 -4.78
C ASP A 505 11.34 -0.65 -5.86
N VAL A 506 10.38 0.18 -6.30
CA VAL A 506 9.37 -0.18 -7.29
C VAL A 506 9.05 1.00 -8.22
N ILE A 507 9.04 0.77 -9.53
CA ILE A 507 8.55 1.69 -10.55
C ILE A 507 7.44 1.02 -11.36
N LEU A 508 6.28 1.65 -11.36
CA LEU A 508 5.12 1.27 -12.16
C LEU A 508 4.80 2.40 -13.15
N SER A 509 4.75 2.09 -14.44
CA SER A 509 4.37 3.04 -15.47
C SER A 509 3.40 2.41 -16.45
N GLN A 510 2.27 3.05 -16.74
CA GLN A 510 1.26 2.52 -17.67
C GLN A 510 0.77 1.12 -17.25
N VAL A 511 0.61 0.89 -15.94
CA VAL A 511 0.17 -0.40 -15.39
C VAL A 511 -1.35 -0.41 -15.22
N ILE A 512 -1.97 -1.51 -15.62
CA ILE A 512 -3.40 -1.75 -15.39
C ILE A 512 -3.53 -2.96 -14.45
N SER A 513 -4.12 -2.76 -13.27
CA SER A 513 -4.45 -3.88 -12.36
C SER A 513 -5.93 -3.88 -12.04
N SER A 514 -6.65 -4.90 -12.53
CA SER A 514 -8.12 -4.92 -12.43
C SER A 514 -8.72 -6.29 -12.17
N ASP A 515 -9.91 -6.31 -11.55
CA ASP A 515 -10.68 -7.53 -11.34
C ASP A 515 -9.93 -8.62 -10.54
N ASN A 516 -9.00 -8.21 -9.67
CA ASN A 516 -8.29 -9.14 -8.78
C ASN A 516 -9.06 -9.32 -7.46
N ASN A 517 -9.09 -10.54 -6.94
CA ASN A 517 -9.88 -10.87 -5.75
C ASN A 517 -9.27 -10.32 -4.44
N LEU A 518 -7.96 -9.98 -4.44
CA LEU A 518 -7.31 -9.25 -3.35
C LEU A 518 -7.06 -7.76 -3.70
N HIS A 519 -5.80 -7.31 -3.64
CA HIS A 519 -5.40 -5.94 -4.01
C HIS A 519 -5.05 -5.84 -5.49
N GLY A 520 -5.16 -4.64 -6.06
CA GLY A 520 -4.58 -4.37 -7.38
C GLY A 520 -3.06 -4.44 -7.30
N VAL A 521 -2.48 -3.64 -6.41
CA VAL A 521 -1.05 -3.63 -6.08
C VAL A 521 -0.86 -3.58 -4.57
N LEU A 522 -0.02 -4.46 -4.04
CA LEU A 522 0.44 -4.46 -2.66
C LEU A 522 1.96 -4.34 -2.60
N ILE A 523 2.46 -3.28 -1.96
CA ILE A 523 3.88 -3.09 -1.68
C ILE A 523 4.13 -3.13 -0.17
N GLU A 524 5.09 -3.92 0.26
CA GLU A 524 5.43 -4.09 1.67
C GLU A 524 6.88 -3.76 2.00
N ASN A 525 7.05 -3.07 3.13
CA ASN A 525 8.32 -2.65 3.70
C ASN A 525 9.27 -1.93 2.70
N PRO A 526 8.78 -1.03 1.82
CA PRO A 526 9.66 -0.19 1.00
C PRO A 526 10.61 0.63 1.90
N ARG A 527 11.75 1.03 1.33
CA ARG A 527 12.86 1.64 2.07
C ARG A 527 13.30 2.98 1.52
N SER A 528 13.15 3.19 0.21
CA SER A 528 13.77 4.33 -0.47
C SER A 528 12.74 5.08 -1.31
N PHE A 529 12.38 4.55 -2.48
CA PHE A 529 11.57 5.29 -3.46
C PHE A 529 10.62 4.37 -4.23
N VAL A 530 9.36 4.76 -4.30
CA VAL A 530 8.31 4.12 -5.10
C VAL A 530 7.71 5.15 -6.05
N LYS A 531 7.60 4.81 -7.34
CA LYS A 531 7.00 5.66 -8.37
C LYS A 531 5.87 4.97 -9.10
N VAL A 532 4.77 5.68 -9.30
CA VAL A 532 3.60 5.19 -10.07
C VAL A 532 3.14 6.28 -11.04
N THR A 533 3.16 6.00 -12.34
CA THR A 533 2.75 6.97 -13.37
C THR A 533 1.78 6.38 -14.37
N ASP A 534 0.81 7.19 -14.80
CA ASP A 534 -0.09 6.89 -15.93
C ASP A 534 -0.80 5.53 -15.81
N SER A 535 -1.20 5.15 -14.59
CA SER A 535 -1.67 3.79 -14.25
C SER A 535 -3.15 3.75 -13.85
N GLN A 536 -3.78 2.57 -13.90
CA GLN A 536 -5.18 2.36 -13.51
C GLN A 536 -5.33 1.14 -12.60
N PHE A 537 -6.04 1.32 -11.48
CA PHE A 537 -6.33 0.25 -10.52
C PHE A 537 -7.83 0.18 -10.22
N SER A 538 -8.52 -0.82 -10.79
CA SER A 538 -9.99 -0.85 -10.78
C SER A 538 -10.61 -2.20 -10.41
N ARG A 539 -11.79 -2.19 -9.78
CA ARG A 539 -12.58 -3.41 -9.48
C ARG A 539 -11.83 -4.48 -8.67
N ASN A 540 -10.83 -4.10 -7.85
CA ASN A 540 -10.14 -5.03 -6.97
C ASN A 540 -10.93 -5.24 -5.67
N GLN A 541 -10.97 -6.48 -5.17
CA GLN A 541 -12.04 -6.90 -4.26
C GLN A 541 -11.70 -6.88 -2.77
N TYR A 542 -10.46 -6.68 -2.31
CA TYR A 542 -10.13 -6.71 -0.88
C TYR A 542 -9.82 -5.37 -0.22
N GLY A 543 -8.53 -4.98 -0.11
CA GLY A 543 -8.14 -3.89 0.78
C GLY A 543 -7.86 -2.56 0.09
N GLY A 544 -7.64 -2.56 -1.21
CA GLY A 544 -7.60 -1.35 -2.03
C GLY A 544 -6.98 -1.55 -3.41
N GLY A 545 -7.16 -0.57 -4.29
CA GLY A 545 -6.55 -0.57 -5.62
C GLY A 545 -5.02 -0.54 -5.52
N PHE A 546 -4.49 0.44 -4.78
CA PHE A 546 -3.07 0.56 -4.48
C PHE A 546 -2.84 0.60 -2.96
N ARG A 547 -2.10 -0.38 -2.43
CA ARG A 547 -1.74 -0.45 -1.01
C ARG A 547 -0.23 -0.50 -0.82
N ILE A 548 0.25 0.32 0.11
CA ILE A 548 1.64 0.34 0.55
C ILE A 548 1.68 0.35 2.08
N ARG A 549 2.30 -0.65 2.69
CA ARG A 549 2.28 -0.86 4.15
C ARG A 549 3.61 -1.31 4.72
N GLY A 550 3.86 -0.94 5.97
CA GLY A 550 5.14 -1.21 6.65
C GLY A 550 6.30 -0.49 5.96
N GLY A 551 7.42 -0.27 6.63
CA GLY A 551 8.56 0.42 6.01
C GLY A 551 8.49 1.95 6.06
N ALA A 552 9.34 2.58 5.26
CA ALA A 552 9.44 4.03 5.12
C ALA A 552 10.04 4.36 3.75
N CYS A 553 9.35 5.14 2.91
CA CYS A 553 9.84 5.54 1.60
C CYS A 553 9.22 6.84 1.10
N ASP A 554 9.84 7.41 0.07
CA ASP A 554 9.23 8.45 -0.74
C ASP A 554 8.33 7.81 -1.81
N LEU A 555 7.13 8.37 -1.99
CA LEU A 555 6.12 7.93 -2.95
C LEU A 555 5.80 9.08 -3.91
N ASP A 556 6.03 8.88 -5.20
CA ASP A 556 5.63 9.80 -6.27
C ASP A 556 4.57 9.12 -7.16
N MET A 557 3.34 9.61 -7.12
CA MET A 557 2.24 9.09 -7.93
C MET A 557 1.64 10.19 -8.78
N SER A 558 1.58 9.98 -10.10
CA SER A 558 0.97 10.94 -11.02
C SER A 558 0.06 10.31 -12.07
N ASN A 559 -0.95 11.06 -12.51
CA ASN A 559 -1.86 10.67 -13.60
C ASN A 559 -2.45 9.26 -13.42
N THR A 560 -2.91 8.94 -12.20
CA THR A 560 -3.35 7.59 -11.84
C THR A 560 -4.82 7.58 -11.47
N VAL A 561 -5.57 6.57 -11.95
CA VAL A 561 -7.01 6.41 -11.70
C VAL A 561 -7.25 5.18 -10.83
N LEU A 562 -8.00 5.35 -9.74
CA LEU A 562 -8.38 4.28 -8.82
C LEU A 562 -9.89 4.27 -8.64
N GLU A 563 -10.57 3.29 -9.22
CA GLU A 563 -12.03 3.31 -9.27
C GLU A 563 -12.69 1.96 -9.01
N ASP A 564 -13.89 2.02 -8.45
CA ASP A 564 -14.75 0.85 -8.25
C ASP A 564 -14.09 -0.27 -7.42
N ASN A 565 -13.11 0.06 -6.57
CA ASN A 565 -12.49 -0.92 -5.67
C ASN A 565 -13.38 -1.15 -4.44
N SER A 566 -13.36 -2.36 -3.89
CA SER A 566 -14.21 -2.77 -2.77
C SER A 566 -13.85 -2.15 -1.41
N ASN A 567 -12.73 -1.44 -1.33
CA ASN A 567 -12.31 -0.71 -0.15
C ASN A 567 -11.67 0.61 -0.58
N SER A 568 -10.43 0.91 -0.19
CA SER A 568 -9.82 2.20 -0.53
C SER A 568 -9.33 2.26 -1.97
N GLY A 569 -9.33 3.45 -2.56
CA GLY A 569 -8.53 3.69 -3.77
C GLY A 569 -7.05 3.52 -3.43
N ILE A 570 -6.52 4.45 -2.63
CA ILE A 570 -5.14 4.44 -2.12
C ILE A 570 -5.13 4.17 -0.62
N ASN A 571 -4.29 3.24 -0.18
CA ASN A 571 -4.05 2.96 1.23
C ASN A 571 -2.56 3.00 1.58
N ILE A 572 -2.14 4.01 2.32
CA ILE A 572 -0.76 4.25 2.76
C ILE A 572 -0.71 4.10 4.28
N THR A 573 -0.02 3.05 4.74
CA THR A 573 0.11 2.69 6.17
C THR A 573 1.55 2.39 6.58
N TYR A 574 2.51 3.05 5.92
CA TYR A 574 3.94 3.00 6.26
C TYR A 574 4.39 4.30 6.98
N SER A 575 5.55 4.26 7.62
CA SER A 575 6.10 5.36 8.44
C SER A 575 6.92 6.37 7.64
N GLY A 576 6.78 7.68 7.92
CA GLY A 576 7.71 8.71 7.41
C GLY A 576 7.69 8.95 5.89
N GLY A 577 8.68 9.68 5.36
CA GLY A 577 8.87 9.90 3.91
C GLY A 577 7.96 10.96 3.26
N ARG A 578 8.32 11.37 2.04
CA ARG A 578 7.56 12.32 1.21
C ARG A 578 6.60 11.58 0.28
N ARG A 579 5.33 11.95 0.31
CA ARG A 579 4.26 11.45 -0.57
C ARG A 579 3.79 12.59 -1.45
N VAL A 580 3.91 12.44 -2.76
CA VAL A 580 3.38 13.42 -3.72
C VAL A 580 2.40 12.75 -4.66
N LEU A 581 1.16 13.22 -4.65
CA LEU A 581 0.08 12.72 -5.48
C LEU A 581 -0.38 13.84 -6.41
N ARG A 582 -0.19 13.68 -7.72
CA ARG A 582 -0.54 14.70 -8.74
C ARG A 582 -1.51 14.16 -9.77
N ASN A 583 -2.60 14.89 -10.07
CA ASN A 583 -3.59 14.44 -11.05
C ASN A 583 -4.14 13.02 -10.74
N VAL A 584 -4.33 12.71 -9.46
CA VAL A 584 -4.83 11.41 -9.01
C VAL A 584 -6.35 11.47 -8.90
N VAL A 585 -7.03 10.48 -9.48
CA VAL A 585 -8.48 10.34 -9.43
C VAL A 585 -8.83 9.10 -8.62
N SER A 586 -9.58 9.27 -7.53
CA SER A 586 -10.11 8.18 -6.73
C SER A 586 -11.63 8.28 -6.66
N ARG A 587 -12.35 7.37 -7.31
CA ARG A 587 -13.81 7.48 -7.44
C ARG A 587 -14.59 6.18 -7.29
N ARG A 588 -15.82 6.26 -6.79
CA ARG A 588 -16.74 5.11 -6.65
C ARG A 588 -16.17 3.92 -5.88
N ASN A 589 -15.15 4.15 -5.05
CA ASN A 589 -14.62 3.09 -4.20
C ASN A 589 -15.55 2.88 -3.01
N LYS A 590 -15.75 1.62 -2.59
CA LYS A 590 -16.64 1.25 -1.47
C LYS A 590 -16.11 1.71 -0.11
N GLY A 591 -14.81 1.96 0.01
CA GLY A 591 -14.16 2.51 1.19
C GLY A 591 -13.71 3.96 1.00
N ILE A 592 -12.57 4.30 1.58
CA ILE A 592 -12.01 5.66 1.60
C ILE A 592 -11.27 5.96 0.29
N GLY A 593 -11.46 7.13 -0.31
CA GLY A 593 -10.78 7.52 -1.54
C GLY A 593 -9.25 7.45 -1.42
N ILE A 594 -8.68 8.21 -0.49
CA ILE A 594 -7.26 8.17 -0.10
C ILE A 594 -7.15 8.04 1.42
N TYR A 595 -6.46 7.00 1.88
CA TYR A 595 -6.22 6.71 3.29
C TYR A 595 -4.72 6.81 3.59
N ILE A 596 -4.33 7.77 4.42
CA ILE A 596 -2.97 7.95 4.92
C ILE A 596 -3.03 7.89 6.44
N ASP A 597 -2.79 6.71 7.01
CA ASP A 597 -2.88 6.54 8.47
C ASP A 597 -1.59 5.91 9.03
N TYR A 598 -1.25 6.29 10.25
CA TYR A 598 -0.11 5.77 10.98
C TYR A 598 -0.60 4.77 12.03
N ILE A 599 -0.19 3.51 11.88
CA ILE A 599 -0.60 2.41 12.75
C ILE A 599 0.59 2.01 13.63
N HIS A 600 0.49 2.27 14.94
CA HIS A 600 1.55 2.02 15.93
C HIS A 600 2.05 0.56 15.96
N GLU A 601 1.21 -0.41 15.59
CA GLU A 601 1.56 -1.84 15.54
C GLU A 601 2.64 -2.17 14.50
N PHE A 602 2.87 -1.30 13.52
CA PHE A 602 3.79 -1.54 12.40
C PHE A 602 5.04 -0.64 12.45
N LYS A 603 5.57 -0.36 13.65
CA LYS A 603 6.88 0.31 13.84
C LYS A 603 8.05 -0.57 13.34
N THR A 604 8.07 -0.90 12.05
CA THR A 604 9.18 -1.63 11.43
C THR A 604 10.33 -0.72 11.07
N ARG A 605 10.11 0.61 10.98
CA ARG A 605 11.09 1.60 10.54
C ARG A 605 10.98 2.97 11.25
N GLU A 606 12.11 3.66 11.43
CA GLU A 606 12.19 4.95 12.15
C GLU A 606 11.47 6.09 11.41
N GLU A 607 10.75 6.92 12.16
CA GLU A 607 9.86 7.98 11.68
C GLU A 607 10.63 9.28 11.40
N ARG A 608 10.67 9.74 10.13
CA ARG A 608 11.17 11.09 9.83
C ARG A 608 10.34 11.78 8.75
N HIS A 609 10.11 13.08 8.98
CA HIS A 609 9.54 14.06 8.04
C HIS A 609 8.42 13.51 7.16
N GLN A 610 7.23 13.34 7.74
CA GLN A 610 6.05 12.99 6.97
C GLN A 610 5.57 14.20 6.19
N LYS A 611 5.81 14.21 4.87
CA LYS A 611 5.30 15.25 3.97
C LYS A 611 4.31 14.61 3.01
N SER A 612 3.10 15.15 2.92
CA SER A 612 2.08 14.74 1.96
C SER A 612 1.63 15.95 1.15
N GLU A 613 1.88 15.91 -0.15
CA GLU A 613 1.50 16.95 -1.11
C GLU A 613 0.47 16.35 -2.08
N LEU A 614 -0.77 16.83 -2.02
CA LEU A 614 -1.86 16.41 -2.89
C LEU A 614 -2.21 17.56 -3.83
N VAL A 615 -2.01 17.35 -5.13
CA VAL A 615 -2.06 18.40 -6.15
C VAL A 615 -3.06 17.98 -7.23
N ASN A 616 -4.08 18.81 -7.50
CA ASN A 616 -5.12 18.53 -8.49
C ASN A 616 -5.73 17.11 -8.35
N VAL A 617 -6.09 16.73 -7.12
CA VAL A 617 -6.71 15.41 -6.85
C VAL A 617 -8.22 15.48 -7.01
N LYS A 618 -8.83 14.38 -7.50
CA LYS A 618 -10.28 14.24 -7.63
C LYS A 618 -10.77 13.06 -6.80
N LEU A 619 -11.49 13.34 -5.71
CA LEU A 619 -12.00 12.35 -4.77
C LEU A 619 -13.53 12.39 -4.79
N GLU A 620 -14.12 11.53 -5.61
CA GLU A 620 -15.52 11.65 -6.02
C GLU A 620 -16.31 10.37 -5.77
N ASP A 621 -17.52 10.49 -5.23
CA ASP A 621 -18.46 9.36 -5.16
C ASP A 621 -17.93 8.14 -4.38
N ASN A 622 -16.94 8.31 -3.49
CA ASN A 622 -16.48 7.22 -2.63
C ASN A 622 -17.50 7.00 -1.51
N PHE A 623 -17.83 5.75 -1.19
CA PHE A 623 -18.91 5.42 -0.26
C PHE A 623 -18.57 5.73 1.21
N ASP A 624 -17.29 5.94 1.54
CA ASP A 624 -16.84 6.37 2.87
C ASP A 624 -16.30 7.82 2.82
N ILE A 625 -15.14 8.09 3.44
CA ILE A 625 -14.47 9.41 3.45
C ILE A 625 -13.72 9.62 2.13
N GLY A 626 -13.66 10.87 1.64
CA GLY A 626 -12.82 11.23 0.48
C GLY A 626 -11.33 11.07 0.77
N LEU A 627 -10.81 11.85 1.74
CA LEU A 627 -9.43 11.82 2.22
C LEU A 627 -9.39 11.67 3.74
N ARG A 628 -8.62 10.70 4.24
CA ARG A 628 -8.34 10.55 5.68
C ARG A 628 -6.84 10.62 5.96
N VAL A 629 -6.44 11.47 6.90
CA VAL A 629 -5.04 11.64 7.35
C VAL A 629 -4.93 11.64 8.87
N GLY A 630 -4.01 10.85 9.45
CA GLY A 630 -3.83 10.72 10.91
C GLY A 630 -2.98 9.51 11.28
N ASN A 631 -2.98 9.00 12.51
CA ASN A 631 -2.63 9.69 13.76
C ASN A 631 -1.09 9.78 13.91
N TYR A 632 -0.42 10.56 13.08
CA TYR A 632 1.05 10.63 13.10
C TYR A 632 1.56 11.54 14.22
N CYS A 633 2.51 11.01 15.02
CA CYS A 633 2.97 11.66 16.25
C CYS A 633 4.30 12.40 16.17
N ALA A 634 4.93 12.46 14.99
CA ALA A 634 6.10 13.31 14.75
C ALA A 634 5.73 14.50 13.85
N ASN A 635 6.71 15.37 13.57
CA ASN A 635 6.48 16.55 12.74
C ASN A 635 6.00 16.13 11.34
N SER A 636 4.89 16.71 10.89
CA SER A 636 4.29 16.40 9.59
C SER A 636 3.81 17.64 8.85
N LEU A 637 3.74 17.53 7.53
CA LEU A 637 3.22 18.55 6.62
C LEU A 637 2.22 17.88 5.68
N LEU A 638 0.98 18.37 5.67
CA LEU A 638 -0.07 18.00 4.74
C LEU A 638 -0.49 19.24 3.96
N VAL A 639 -0.28 19.24 2.65
CA VAL A 639 -0.68 20.31 1.74
C VAL A 639 -1.62 19.75 0.69
N ILE A 640 -2.77 20.38 0.51
CA ILE A 640 -3.71 20.08 -0.58
C ILE A 640 -3.96 21.36 -1.37
N ASN A 641 -3.67 21.37 -2.68
CA ASN A 641 -3.75 22.57 -3.49
C ASN A 641 -4.15 22.30 -4.97
N GLU A 642 -4.05 23.35 -5.79
CA GLU A 642 -4.20 23.35 -7.26
C GLU A 642 -5.53 22.75 -7.76
N SER A 643 -6.66 23.35 -7.37
CA SER A 643 -7.99 23.00 -7.90
C SER A 643 -8.43 21.56 -7.63
N SER A 644 -8.06 21.01 -6.47
CA SER A 644 -8.53 19.69 -6.06
C SER A 644 -10.06 19.70 -5.88
N VAL A 645 -10.73 18.61 -6.27
CA VAL A 645 -12.19 18.45 -6.22
C VAL A 645 -12.55 17.25 -5.35
N ILE A 646 -13.26 17.49 -4.25
CA ILE A 646 -13.69 16.43 -3.33
C ILE A 646 -15.19 16.50 -3.16
N SER A 647 -15.92 15.58 -3.79
CA SER A 647 -17.37 15.70 -3.89
C SER A 647 -18.13 14.39 -3.79
N ARG A 648 -19.40 14.46 -3.33
CA ARG A 648 -20.34 13.33 -3.32
C ARG A 648 -19.85 12.09 -2.56
N ASN A 649 -18.95 12.24 -1.59
CA ASN A 649 -18.51 11.11 -0.78
C ASN A 649 -19.56 10.78 0.31
N GLY A 650 -19.65 9.50 0.70
CA GLY A 650 -20.66 8.96 1.61
C GLY A 650 -20.47 9.35 3.08
N LYS A 651 -19.31 9.87 3.45
CA LYS A 651 -19.06 10.52 4.75
C LYS A 651 -18.39 11.89 4.57
N GLU A 652 -17.35 12.18 5.35
CA GLU A 652 -16.63 13.45 5.27
C GLU A 652 -15.83 13.56 3.96
N GLY A 653 -15.68 14.77 3.43
CA GLY A 653 -14.79 15.02 2.29
C GLY A 653 -13.33 14.83 2.69
N VAL A 654 -12.90 15.54 3.74
CA VAL A 654 -11.56 15.47 4.33
C VAL A 654 -11.67 15.27 5.83
N HIS A 655 -10.96 14.28 6.37
CA HIS A 655 -10.87 14.02 7.80
C HIS A 655 -9.41 13.98 8.23
N VAL A 656 -9.00 14.96 9.03
CA VAL A 656 -7.65 15.07 9.59
C VAL A 656 -7.74 14.92 11.11
N LEU A 657 -6.78 14.20 11.71
CA LEU A 657 -6.67 14.09 13.16
C LEU A 657 -5.20 14.23 13.60
N SER A 658 -4.98 15.03 14.63
CA SER A 658 -3.68 15.19 15.29
C SER A 658 -3.35 14.00 16.19
N CYS A 659 -2.06 13.79 16.45
CA CYS A 659 -1.57 12.89 17.49
C CYS A 659 -2.20 13.16 18.86
N TYR A 660 -2.81 12.13 19.46
CA TYR A 660 -3.33 12.16 20.82
C TYR A 660 -2.34 11.66 21.90
N GLY A 661 -1.13 11.24 21.51
CA GLY A 661 -0.09 10.75 22.42
C GLY A 661 0.62 11.84 23.23
N VAL A 662 1.36 11.44 24.28
CA VAL A 662 2.07 12.36 25.19
C VAL A 662 3.14 13.16 24.45
N ALA A 663 3.92 12.51 23.58
CA ALA A 663 4.83 13.16 22.64
C ALA A 663 4.09 13.44 21.32
N SER A 664 3.85 14.72 21.02
CA SER A 664 3.16 15.15 19.81
C SER A 664 4.03 16.12 19.02
N GLY A 665 4.46 15.70 17.83
CA GLY A 665 5.09 16.56 16.85
C GLY A 665 4.10 17.56 16.26
N LEU A 666 4.65 18.62 15.65
CA LEU A 666 3.86 19.67 15.02
C LEU A 666 3.33 19.20 13.67
N THR A 667 2.01 19.23 13.49
CA THR A 667 1.33 18.96 12.21
C THR A 667 1.02 20.28 11.52
N ASN A 668 1.58 20.51 10.33
CA ASN A 668 1.19 21.62 9.46
C ASN A 668 0.17 21.12 8.44
N PHE A 669 -1.10 21.49 8.61
CA PHE A 669 -2.17 21.15 7.67
C PHE A 669 -2.65 22.40 6.94
N SER A 670 -2.37 22.48 5.65
CA SER A 670 -2.79 23.60 4.80
C SER A 670 -3.57 23.12 3.57
N MET A 671 -4.69 23.76 3.28
CA MET A 671 -5.53 23.45 2.12
C MET A 671 -5.96 24.73 1.41
N GLU A 672 -5.68 24.82 0.12
CA GLU A 672 -5.93 26.04 -0.67
C GLU A 672 -6.52 25.76 -2.06
N PHE A 673 -7.20 26.78 -2.62
CA PHE A 673 -7.66 26.83 -4.02
C PHE A 673 -8.40 25.57 -4.50
N SER A 674 -9.27 25.01 -3.66
CA SER A 674 -9.94 23.73 -3.92
C SER A 674 -11.45 23.80 -3.66
N THR A 675 -12.20 22.88 -4.25
CA THR A 675 -13.67 22.85 -4.15
C THR A 675 -14.14 21.57 -3.48
N LEU A 676 -15.00 21.71 -2.48
CA LEU A 676 -15.66 20.59 -1.82
C LEU A 676 -17.18 20.75 -1.90
N SER A 677 -17.87 19.75 -2.43
CA SER A 677 -19.32 19.85 -2.63
C SER A 677 -20.07 18.57 -2.36
N ALA A 678 -21.29 18.70 -1.85
CA ALA A 678 -22.25 17.60 -1.69
C ALA A 678 -21.72 16.33 -1.00
N ASN A 679 -20.78 16.46 -0.05
CA ASN A 679 -20.37 15.31 0.76
C ASN A 679 -21.48 15.03 1.80
N ALA A 680 -21.73 13.76 2.12
CA ALA A 680 -22.89 13.38 2.92
C ALA A 680 -22.78 13.78 4.40
N TYR A 681 -21.55 14.02 4.89
CA TYR A 681 -21.26 14.55 6.23
C TYR A 681 -20.60 15.93 6.10
N GLN A 682 -19.49 16.20 6.80
CA GLN A 682 -18.77 17.47 6.72
C GLN A 682 -17.88 17.53 5.49
N ALA A 683 -17.68 18.72 4.92
CA ALA A 683 -16.65 18.93 3.92
C ALA A 683 -15.25 18.65 4.51
N ILE A 684 -14.95 19.28 5.64
CA ILE A 684 -13.70 19.12 6.37
C ILE A 684 -14.00 18.89 7.85
N LYS A 685 -13.36 17.86 8.40
CA LYS A 685 -13.37 17.56 9.82
C LYS A 685 -11.95 17.47 10.35
N VAL A 686 -11.65 18.26 11.38
CA VAL A 686 -10.40 18.18 12.15
C VAL A 686 -10.74 17.86 13.59
N SER A 687 -10.42 16.64 14.05
CA SER A 687 -10.77 16.22 15.40
C SER A 687 -9.88 15.07 15.90
N PRO A 688 -9.08 15.27 16.96
CA PRO A 688 -8.82 16.55 17.64
C PRO A 688 -7.85 17.44 16.84
N ILE A 689 -7.83 18.75 17.15
CA ILE A 689 -6.83 19.72 16.68
C ILE A 689 -5.84 20.03 17.82
N LEU A 690 -4.67 19.40 17.76
CA LEU A 690 -3.61 19.49 18.77
C LEU A 690 -2.25 19.58 18.10
N SER A 691 -1.32 20.40 18.63
CA SER A 691 0.01 20.56 18.04
C SER A 691 -0.09 20.85 16.54
N MET A 692 -1.02 21.71 16.13
CA MET A 692 -1.37 21.91 14.72
C MET A 692 -1.25 23.38 14.32
N ILE A 693 -0.59 23.61 13.18
CA ILE A 693 -0.55 24.90 12.50
C ILE A 693 -1.05 24.75 11.07
N GLY A 694 -1.34 25.87 10.41
CA GLY A 694 -1.64 25.90 8.99
C GLY A 694 -2.82 26.79 8.65
N ILE A 695 -3.34 26.60 7.44
CA ILE A 695 -4.33 27.51 6.87
C ILE A 695 -5.32 26.79 5.96
N ILE A 696 -6.60 27.16 6.05
CA ILE A 696 -7.62 26.83 5.04
C ILE A 696 -7.98 28.13 4.32
N LYS A 697 -7.65 28.23 3.04
CA LYS A 697 -7.78 29.50 2.30
C LYS A 697 -8.25 29.36 0.87
N ASN A 698 -9.02 30.34 0.39
CA ASN A 698 -9.49 30.40 -1.00
C ASN A 698 -10.25 29.13 -1.43
N MET A 699 -10.99 28.53 -0.51
CA MET A 699 -11.78 27.33 -0.73
C MET A 699 -13.21 27.68 -1.14
N THR A 700 -13.84 26.80 -1.91
CA THR A 700 -15.27 26.88 -2.23
C THR A 700 -16.01 25.67 -1.67
N PHE A 701 -17.03 25.92 -0.86
CA PHE A 701 -17.87 24.91 -0.23
C PHE A 701 -19.34 25.07 -0.64
N THR A 702 -19.90 24.07 -1.32
CA THR A 702 -21.27 24.14 -1.84
C THR A 702 -22.10 22.90 -1.57
N SER A 703 -23.40 23.11 -1.34
CA SER A 703 -24.42 22.05 -1.31
C SER A 703 -24.18 20.94 -0.28
N HIS A 704 -23.54 21.23 0.86
CA HIS A 704 -23.45 20.28 1.98
C HIS A 704 -24.74 20.30 2.82
N SER A 705 -25.10 19.18 3.46
CA SER A 705 -26.38 19.03 4.18
C SER A 705 -26.29 18.68 5.66
N LYS A 706 -25.11 18.28 6.16
CA LYS A 706 -24.85 18.01 7.58
C LYS A 706 -23.82 18.95 8.21
N GLY A 707 -23.44 19.98 7.46
CA GLY A 707 -22.45 20.99 7.78
C GLY A 707 -21.20 20.92 6.93
N VAL A 708 -20.38 21.97 6.97
CA VAL A 708 -19.22 22.13 6.08
C VAL A 708 -17.92 21.92 6.85
N LEU A 709 -17.67 22.72 7.89
CA LEU A 709 -16.43 22.66 8.65
C LEU A 709 -16.71 22.28 10.10
N LEU A 710 -16.04 21.24 10.59
CA LEU A 710 -16.05 20.83 11.99
C LEU A 710 -14.63 20.76 12.52
N ILE A 711 -14.27 21.66 13.44
CA ILE A 711 -13.03 21.62 14.21
C ILE A 711 -13.42 21.48 15.67
N ASP A 712 -13.14 20.33 16.27
CA ASP A 712 -13.70 20.01 17.59
C ASP A 712 -12.78 19.12 18.44
N ASN A 713 -12.50 19.59 19.66
CA ASN A 713 -11.77 18.86 20.71
C ASN A 713 -12.69 18.20 21.77
N THR A 714 -14.02 18.33 21.69
CA THR A 714 -14.97 17.93 22.76
C THR A 714 -14.85 16.49 23.23
N ALA A 715 -14.77 15.54 22.30
CA ALA A 715 -14.78 14.12 22.61
C ALA A 715 -13.60 13.70 23.48
N ASP A 716 -12.50 14.45 23.41
CA ASP A 716 -11.25 14.13 24.07
C ASP A 716 -10.96 15.07 25.26
N LEU A 717 -11.51 16.30 25.26
CA LEU A 717 -11.42 17.26 26.38
C LEU A 717 -11.93 16.69 27.70
N GLN A 718 -12.99 15.88 27.68
CA GLN A 718 -13.52 15.23 28.89
C GLN A 718 -12.58 14.14 29.45
N ARG A 719 -11.53 13.76 28.70
CA ARG A 719 -10.69 12.59 28.99
C ARG A 719 -9.23 12.92 29.28
N ASN A 720 -8.69 14.10 28.94
CA ASN A 720 -7.24 14.31 29.08
C ASN A 720 -6.79 15.75 29.40
N ARG A 721 -6.14 15.95 30.56
CA ARG A 721 -5.42 17.20 30.91
C ARG A 721 -4.26 17.50 29.97
N ALA A 722 -3.72 16.51 29.26
CA ALA A 722 -2.57 16.63 28.36
C ALA A 722 -2.86 17.40 27.05
N PHE A 723 -4.02 18.04 26.91
CA PHE A 723 -4.32 18.92 25.78
C PHE A 723 -4.13 20.40 26.09
N LEU A 724 -4.00 20.76 27.37
CA LEU A 724 -3.93 22.16 27.80
C LEU A 724 -2.66 22.86 27.30
N ASP A 725 -1.55 22.14 27.26
CA ASP A 725 -0.22 22.59 26.84
C ASP A 725 0.03 22.44 25.33
N LYS A 726 -0.91 21.84 24.60
CA LYS A 726 -0.74 21.59 23.16
C LYS A 726 -0.97 22.88 22.37
N TYR A 727 0.08 23.30 21.66
CA TYR A 727 0.08 24.51 20.83
C TYR A 727 -0.83 24.36 19.60
N VAL A 728 -1.63 25.37 19.30
CA VAL A 728 -2.42 25.47 18.06
C VAL A 728 -2.36 26.91 17.56
N ASP A 729 -2.00 27.11 16.30
CA ASP A 729 -2.14 28.41 15.62
C ASP A 729 -2.63 28.19 14.19
N TYR A 730 -3.92 28.42 13.99
CA TYR A 730 -4.62 28.03 12.77
C TYR A 730 -5.45 29.16 12.19
N SER A 731 -5.49 29.28 10.87
CA SER A 731 -6.28 30.33 10.20
C SER A 731 -7.22 29.79 9.14
N ILE A 732 -8.42 30.36 9.06
CA ILE A 732 -9.43 30.06 8.05
C ILE A 732 -9.80 31.37 7.37
N GLU A 733 -9.36 31.54 6.12
CA GLU A 733 -9.37 32.85 5.45
C GLU A 733 -9.92 32.84 4.04
N SER A 734 -10.68 33.87 3.65
CA SER A 734 -11.05 34.11 2.24
C SER A 734 -11.78 32.93 1.57
N ASN A 735 -12.54 32.15 2.34
CA ASN A 735 -13.31 31.02 1.82
C ASN A 735 -14.75 31.41 1.49
N LEU A 736 -15.33 30.74 0.50
CA LEU A 736 -16.72 30.89 0.10
C LEU A 736 -17.56 29.69 0.56
N PHE A 737 -18.55 29.94 1.42
CA PHE A 737 -19.55 28.97 1.86
C PHE A 737 -20.89 29.37 1.25
N LYS A 738 -21.35 28.63 0.24
CA LYS A 738 -22.54 28.98 -0.53
C LYS A 738 -23.56 27.83 -0.56
N GLU A 739 -24.84 28.14 -0.35
CA GLU A 739 -25.94 27.17 -0.51
C GLU A 739 -25.78 25.89 0.33
N ASN A 740 -25.25 26.01 1.55
CA ASN A 740 -25.13 24.88 2.47
C ASN A 740 -26.29 24.84 3.46
N THR A 741 -26.65 23.63 3.89
CA THR A 741 -27.72 23.36 4.85
C THR A 741 -27.22 22.46 5.98
N GLY A 742 -28.00 22.40 7.06
CA GLY A 742 -27.74 21.46 8.16
C GLY A 742 -27.90 22.11 9.54
N PRO A 743 -27.40 21.46 10.60
CA PRO A 743 -27.42 22.02 11.95
C PRO A 743 -26.42 23.18 12.13
N TYR A 744 -25.37 23.25 11.30
CA TYR A 744 -24.41 24.34 11.23
C TYR A 744 -23.72 24.35 9.87
N VAL A 745 -23.16 25.47 9.43
CA VAL A 745 -22.20 25.50 8.30
C VAL A 745 -20.79 25.31 8.86
N VAL A 746 -20.44 26.08 9.88
CA VAL A 746 -19.12 26.05 10.53
C VAL A 746 -19.30 25.82 12.02
N ASN A 747 -18.57 24.87 12.61
CA ASN A 747 -18.54 24.60 14.05
C ASN A 747 -17.11 24.49 14.54
N LEU A 748 -16.72 25.39 15.45
CA LEU A 748 -15.35 25.56 15.91
C LEU A 748 -15.28 25.49 17.44
N ARG A 749 -14.42 24.62 17.94
CA ARG A 749 -14.12 24.47 19.37
C ARG A 749 -12.67 24.04 19.57
N LEU A 750 -11.95 24.87 20.32
CA LEU A 750 -10.60 24.60 20.81
C LEU A 750 -10.60 24.30 22.31
N THR A 751 -9.48 23.79 22.82
CA THR A 751 -9.22 23.77 24.26
C THR A 751 -8.99 25.21 24.73
N GLN A 752 -9.63 25.61 25.83
CA GLN A 752 -9.56 26.99 26.35
C GLN A 752 -8.24 27.29 27.06
N THR A 753 -7.17 27.57 26.30
CA THR A 753 -5.85 27.95 26.82
C THR A 753 -5.19 29.05 25.99
N GLN A 754 -4.17 29.70 26.53
CA GLN A 754 -3.37 30.71 25.81
C GLN A 754 -2.48 30.11 24.71
N ALA A 755 -2.23 28.79 24.76
CA ALA A 755 -1.39 28.10 23.78
C ALA A 755 -2.13 27.78 22.47
N GLN A 756 -3.46 27.90 22.45
CA GLN A 756 -4.29 27.60 21.29
C GLN A 756 -4.96 28.87 20.79
N ASN A 757 -4.90 29.11 19.49
CA ASN A 757 -5.48 30.25 18.82
C ASN A 757 -6.01 29.83 17.44
N LEU A 758 -7.20 30.29 17.09
CA LEU A 758 -7.74 30.14 15.74
C LEU A 758 -8.39 31.44 15.26
N ILE A 759 -8.10 31.82 14.01
CA ILE A 759 -8.64 33.01 13.37
C ILE A 759 -9.58 32.59 12.23
N PHE A 760 -10.79 33.14 12.20
CA PHE A 760 -11.76 32.98 11.12
C PHE A 760 -12.10 34.36 10.55
N ARG A 761 -11.54 34.69 9.38
CA ARG A 761 -11.63 36.05 8.80
C ARG A 761 -11.76 36.10 7.29
N TYR A 762 -12.35 37.17 6.77
CA TYR A 762 -12.53 37.39 5.33
C TYR A 762 -13.32 36.30 4.60
N ASN A 763 -14.06 35.46 5.33
CA ASN A 763 -14.88 34.43 4.73
C ASN A 763 -16.25 35.00 4.33
N ARG A 764 -16.82 34.45 3.26
CA ARG A 764 -18.14 34.82 2.74
C ARG A 764 -19.08 33.63 2.93
N LEU A 765 -20.13 33.81 3.72
CA LEU A 765 -21.15 32.81 4.03
C LEU A 765 -22.48 33.33 3.49
N ILE A 766 -22.87 32.85 2.31
CA ILE A 766 -23.98 33.39 1.52
C ILE A 766 -25.00 32.29 1.22
N ASP A 767 -26.29 32.61 1.34
CA ASP A 767 -27.41 31.72 0.98
C ASP A 767 -27.37 30.35 1.67
N ASN A 768 -26.81 30.28 2.87
CA ASN A 768 -26.87 29.07 3.71
C ASN A 768 -28.17 29.05 4.51
N SER A 769 -28.66 27.87 4.89
CA SER A 769 -29.91 27.74 5.65
C SER A 769 -29.78 26.77 6.81
N ILE A 770 -30.10 27.26 8.02
CA ILE A 770 -30.18 26.49 9.26
C ILE A 770 -31.62 26.52 9.74
N THR A 771 -32.26 25.36 9.76
CA THR A 771 -33.68 25.21 10.13
C THR A 771 -33.87 24.38 11.41
N PHE A 772 -34.95 24.69 12.11
CA PHE A 772 -35.31 24.10 13.40
C PHE A 772 -36.70 23.48 13.32
N SER A 773 -36.88 22.33 13.96
CA SER A 773 -38.19 21.73 14.21
C SER A 773 -38.54 21.89 15.70
N GLY A 774 -39.14 23.03 16.08
CA GLY A 774 -39.56 23.34 17.46
C GLY A 774 -38.98 24.64 18.04
N THR A 775 -39.06 24.82 19.36
CA THR A 775 -38.50 25.99 20.07
C THR A 775 -36.97 26.04 19.95
N ILE A 776 -36.45 27.25 19.75
CA ILE A 776 -35.05 27.55 19.35
C ILE A 776 -34.02 27.04 20.38
N LEU A 777 -34.38 26.96 21.66
CA LEU A 777 -33.45 26.71 22.78
C LEU A 777 -34.01 25.66 23.76
N LYS A 778 -33.96 24.37 23.41
CA LYS A 778 -34.21 23.30 24.39
C LYS A 778 -32.96 23.10 25.28
N PRO A 779 -33.06 23.15 26.62
CA PRO A 779 -31.93 22.83 27.51
C PRO A 779 -31.32 21.47 27.17
N ARG A 780 -29.97 21.38 27.11
CA ARG A 780 -29.19 20.20 26.68
C ARG A 780 -29.19 19.88 25.18
N SER A 781 -29.72 20.77 24.32
CA SER A 781 -29.63 20.61 22.85
C SER A 781 -28.32 21.14 22.29
N ARG A 782 -27.82 20.54 21.20
CA ARG A 782 -26.65 21.06 20.48
C ARG A 782 -26.99 22.39 19.83
N ALA A 783 -26.13 23.41 20.01
CA ALA A 783 -26.29 24.70 19.34
C ALA A 783 -26.33 24.55 17.81
N ARG A 784 -27.14 25.39 17.16
CA ARG A 784 -27.32 25.43 15.72
C ARG A 784 -27.31 26.89 15.27
N ALA A 785 -26.53 27.20 14.26
CA ALA A 785 -26.43 28.50 13.59
C ALA A 785 -25.52 28.35 12.37
N VAL A 786 -25.47 29.35 11.48
CA VAL A 786 -24.55 29.31 10.34
C VAL A 786 -23.12 29.11 10.85
N VAL A 787 -22.72 29.86 11.88
CA VAL A 787 -21.45 29.70 12.59
C VAL A 787 -21.70 29.35 14.06
N VAL A 788 -21.06 28.31 14.57
CA VAL A 788 -21.07 27.91 15.97
C VAL A 788 -19.66 28.02 16.55
N ILE A 789 -19.49 28.83 17.60
CA ILE A 789 -18.20 29.02 18.28
C ILE A 789 -18.34 28.67 19.75
N SER A 790 -17.43 27.84 20.27
CA SER A 790 -17.52 27.35 21.65
C SER A 790 -16.33 27.72 22.55
N SER A 791 -15.34 28.47 22.06
CA SER A 791 -14.12 28.81 22.80
C SER A 791 -13.71 30.27 22.56
N SER A 792 -13.24 30.98 23.60
CA SER A 792 -12.88 32.42 23.54
C SER A 792 -11.56 32.69 22.83
N ASN A 793 -10.72 31.67 22.68
CA ASN A 793 -9.50 31.71 21.89
C ASN A 793 -9.73 31.52 20.37
N ILE A 794 -10.98 31.62 19.92
CA ILE A 794 -11.37 31.70 18.51
C ILE A 794 -11.81 33.14 18.20
N LYS A 795 -11.21 33.75 17.19
CA LYS A 795 -11.53 35.12 16.74
C LYS A 795 -12.31 35.08 15.44
N LEU A 796 -13.54 35.62 15.45
CA LEU A 796 -14.41 35.75 14.30
C LEU A 796 -14.47 37.22 13.88
N ASN A 797 -13.73 37.63 12.84
CA ASN A 797 -13.74 39.04 12.42
C ASN A 797 -13.67 39.23 10.90
N ARG A 798 -14.26 40.34 10.42
CA ARG A 798 -14.19 40.74 9.00
C ARG A 798 -14.75 39.69 8.05
N ASN A 799 -15.82 38.99 8.45
CA ASN A 799 -16.54 38.06 7.59
C ASN A 799 -17.83 38.69 7.04
N GLU A 800 -18.30 38.19 5.91
CA GLU A 800 -19.58 38.54 5.28
C GLU A 800 -20.56 37.38 5.49
N LEU A 801 -21.62 37.61 6.27
CA LEU A 801 -22.69 36.64 6.52
C LEU A 801 -24.00 37.21 5.97
N VAL A 802 -24.53 36.57 4.93
CA VAL A 802 -25.78 36.95 4.25
C VAL A 802 -26.61 35.70 4.02
N ASN A 803 -27.35 35.27 5.05
CA ASN A 803 -28.10 34.00 5.02
C ASN A 803 -29.59 34.25 5.34
N PRO A 804 -30.37 34.83 4.41
CA PRO A 804 -31.76 35.24 4.66
C PRO A 804 -32.70 34.08 5.01
N ALA A 805 -32.35 32.86 4.58
CA ALA A 805 -33.10 31.64 4.89
C ALA A 805 -32.67 30.96 6.20
N SER A 806 -31.69 31.51 6.93
CA SER A 806 -31.25 30.99 8.23
C SER A 806 -31.88 31.77 9.37
N GLN A 807 -32.36 31.07 10.40
CA GLN A 807 -32.90 31.73 11.60
C GLN A 807 -31.80 32.31 12.50
N LEU A 808 -30.61 31.72 12.49
CA LEU A 808 -29.48 32.13 13.33
C LEU A 808 -28.18 32.17 12.52
N GLU A 809 -27.48 33.30 12.57
CA GLU A 809 -26.16 33.50 11.94
C GLU A 809 -25.02 33.00 12.85
N LEU A 810 -25.10 33.31 14.16
CA LEU A 810 -24.10 32.92 15.15
C LEU A 810 -24.77 32.29 16.38
N ALA A 811 -24.20 31.20 16.88
CA ALA A 811 -24.55 30.62 18.18
C ALA A 811 -23.30 30.20 18.95
N THR A 812 -23.43 30.11 20.27
CA THR A 812 -22.36 29.59 21.14
C THR A 812 -22.84 28.35 21.89
N HIS A 813 -21.89 27.47 22.17
CA HIS A 813 -22.14 26.25 22.95
C HIS A 813 -21.04 26.09 24.00
N SER A 814 -21.03 27.01 24.96
CA SER A 814 -20.14 26.97 26.12
C SER A 814 -20.91 26.50 27.35
N THR A 815 -20.29 25.63 28.16
CA THR A 815 -20.81 25.29 29.50
C THR A 815 -20.43 26.34 30.54
N ASP A 816 -19.45 27.19 30.25
CA ASP A 816 -19.00 28.28 31.13
C ASP A 816 -19.46 29.63 30.57
N THR A 817 -20.30 30.30 31.36
CA THR A 817 -20.96 31.56 31.04
C THR A 817 -20.02 32.77 31.11
N ALA A 818 -18.80 32.61 31.65
CA ALA A 818 -17.79 33.69 31.70
C ALA A 818 -17.02 33.84 30.38
N ILE A 819 -17.21 32.94 29.42
CA ILE A 819 -16.50 32.93 28.15
C ILE A 819 -17.09 33.96 27.19
N SER A 820 -16.33 35.03 26.91
CA SER A 820 -16.64 36.02 25.88
C SER A 820 -16.11 35.60 24.51
N ILE A 821 -16.95 35.65 23.47
CA ILE A 821 -16.56 35.37 22.09
C ILE A 821 -16.33 36.68 21.34
N ASN A 822 -15.14 36.83 20.72
CA ASN A 822 -14.83 37.99 19.89
C ASN A 822 -15.39 37.80 18.47
N ALA A 823 -16.52 38.44 18.19
CA ALA A 823 -17.23 38.44 16.91
C ALA A 823 -17.29 39.84 16.27
N THR A 824 -16.27 40.68 16.48
CA THR A 824 -16.25 42.08 16.04
C THR A 824 -16.01 42.24 14.52
N LEU A 825 -16.46 43.36 13.95
CA LEU A 825 -16.21 43.74 12.55
C LEU A 825 -16.75 42.77 11.48
N ASN A 826 -17.83 42.02 11.77
CA ASN A 826 -18.51 41.17 10.77
C ASN A 826 -19.72 41.90 10.16
N TRP A 827 -20.02 41.61 8.90
CA TRP A 827 -21.24 42.04 8.23
C TRP A 827 -22.31 40.95 8.36
N TRP A 828 -23.47 41.29 8.93
CA TRP A 828 -24.56 40.34 9.25
C TRP A 828 -25.76 40.44 8.28
N GLY A 829 -25.54 40.96 7.07
CA GLY A 829 -26.57 41.00 6.02
C GLY A 829 -27.58 42.15 6.12
N SER A 830 -27.61 42.92 7.22
CA SER A 830 -28.44 44.13 7.32
C SER A 830 -27.78 45.23 8.16
N ALA A 831 -28.13 46.49 7.87
CA ALA A 831 -27.71 47.65 8.65
C ALA A 831 -28.58 47.87 9.92
N SER A 832 -29.75 47.22 10.00
CA SER A 832 -30.77 47.39 11.06
C SER A 832 -30.48 46.63 12.36
N GLY A 833 -29.31 46.00 12.49
CA GLY A 833 -28.83 45.36 13.72
C GLY A 833 -29.28 43.91 13.89
N ALA A 834 -28.39 43.08 14.43
CA ALA A 834 -28.72 41.74 14.90
C ALA A 834 -29.33 41.83 16.31
N SER A 835 -30.51 41.23 16.53
CA SER A 835 -31.08 41.08 17.87
C SER A 835 -30.47 39.85 18.57
N ILE A 836 -29.89 40.03 19.76
CA ILE A 836 -29.43 38.90 20.58
C ILE A 836 -30.68 38.26 21.22
N ILE A 837 -30.94 36.99 20.89
CA ILE A 837 -32.00 36.21 21.53
C ILE A 837 -31.38 35.44 22.70
N THR A 838 -31.78 35.76 23.94
CA THR A 838 -31.37 35.04 25.16
C THR A 838 -32.59 34.34 25.77
N ASP A 839 -32.42 33.10 26.26
CA ASP A 839 -33.45 32.40 27.05
C ASP A 839 -33.12 32.53 28.54
N SER A 840 -34.03 33.15 29.29
CA SER A 840 -33.90 33.54 30.70
C SER A 840 -33.99 32.38 31.71
N SER A 841 -33.96 31.13 31.27
CA SER A 841 -33.75 29.98 32.16
C SER A 841 -32.26 29.71 32.51
N ALA A 842 -31.34 30.45 31.90
CA ALA A 842 -29.96 30.62 32.36
C ALA A 842 -29.67 32.13 32.44
N TYR A 843 -29.05 32.61 33.50
CA TYR A 843 -28.71 34.03 33.65
C TYR A 843 -27.70 34.46 32.57
N HIS A 844 -28.06 35.39 31.67
CA HIS A 844 -27.27 35.80 30.49
C HIS A 844 -26.68 37.22 30.64
N GLU A 845 -25.39 37.39 30.33
CA GLU A 845 -24.80 38.67 29.90
C GLU A 845 -23.59 38.47 28.95
N ARG A 846 -23.44 39.38 27.97
CA ARG A 846 -22.27 39.75 27.14
C ARG A 846 -21.85 38.90 25.92
N ILE A 847 -22.34 39.31 24.74
CA ILE A 847 -21.57 39.30 23.47
C ILE A 847 -20.99 40.71 23.31
N VAL A 848 -19.66 40.87 23.30
CA VAL A 848 -19.03 42.17 23.04
C VAL A 848 -18.78 42.30 21.54
N GLY A 849 -19.78 42.84 20.83
CA GLY A 849 -19.61 43.41 19.50
C GLY A 849 -19.53 44.93 19.64
N GLU A 850 -18.37 45.54 19.38
CA GLU A 850 -18.35 46.99 19.17
C GLU A 850 -19.15 47.30 17.90
N PHE A 851 -20.23 48.07 18.11
CA PHE A 851 -21.33 48.45 17.22
C PHE A 851 -22.45 47.42 16.97
N ILE A 852 -23.25 47.16 18.01
CA ILE A 852 -24.72 47.26 17.89
C ILE A 852 -25.21 48.18 19.02
N SER A 853 -25.49 49.43 18.68
CA SER A 853 -26.13 50.39 19.58
C SER A 853 -27.63 50.11 19.63
N CYS A 854 -28.13 49.68 20.79
CA CYS A 854 -29.43 50.16 21.30
C CYS A 854 -29.28 50.39 22.81
N ARG A 855 -29.09 51.66 23.19
CA ARG A 855 -29.35 52.14 24.56
C ARG A 855 -30.85 52.03 24.84
N VAL A 856 -31.23 51.50 26.00
CA VAL A 856 -32.36 52.02 26.80
C VAL A 856 -31.93 51.97 28.29
N PRO A 857 -32.13 53.04 29.08
CA PRO A 857 -31.46 53.27 30.36
C PRO A 857 -32.13 52.56 31.54
N TRP A 858 -31.36 52.46 32.64
CA TRP A 858 -31.81 52.10 33.97
C TRP A 858 -32.98 52.98 34.46
N MET A 859 -34.03 52.35 35.01
CA MET A 859 -34.67 52.74 36.30
C MET A 859 -35.87 51.82 36.63
N ILE A 860 -35.80 51.21 37.83
CA ILE A 860 -36.84 50.53 38.65
C ILE A 860 -37.51 49.29 38.05
#